data_AF-A0A938L9Q8-F1
#
_entry.id   AF-A0A938L9Q8-F1
#
_cell.length_a   1.000
_cell.length_b   1.000
_cell.length_c   1.000
_cell.angle_alpha   90.00
_cell.angle_beta   90.00
_cell.angle_gamma   90.00
#
_symmetry.space_group_name_H-M   'P 1'
#
loop_
_entity.id
_entity.type
_entity.pdbx_description
1 polymer ?
#
loop_
_entity_poly.entity_id
_entity_poly.type
_entity_poly.pdbx_seq_one_letter_code
_entity_poly.pdbx_strand_id
1 'polypeptide(L)'
;MKTRPAFVALLTSAVLAGVLLLARLPNDAVQSGVDQALAQEQPAKKKNAGNKKAAAKAQTKDDHPVAPADGGESRQSAGVKNAPPVTEFLQDLIGAARTGGAQVLSNGDSYDDFASIAQTSDGAVYAAYSAYFDGHDQIRMHRRLADGWWSTRTYVPTATARADIWMPQLAVDAKDRVWVIWSEQTFSEYGKSGNWDLYARPLLGDSWGKLERLTNDAKPDINPHVTVDAKKNIHIVWQAHPQNNGDVQYVKFDGESWSKPLAVTSDEQSDWYPHVAVDAGGTAWIAFDSYRRGDYDVYLTSVSPNGELGKVQPIAQSSYYEAHATVACGADGDVWVAWEQGGHNWGKDQGYWLKKESRDQGTTLGSTRKVRVACVRKGEVLAAPDIPEGEPAGPQQRSLSSSAELAVTNDGRLWLRYRQMIFGPQRANNRGRGKGWTENITTLSAEGWTTPVMLAASPGRISVFSRITPANDGSLFVAYSSDARAVENYHRPIQDTVLVTQIAKPKKEEGEIKPGLPTLAAYKAPAPPAGIPEWNAAREEKQVAAIRAHRTKLGEDNCQIVRGDLHRHTEMSWDVGPGNDGSYLDFYRYMIDVAAFDFGSLTDHQGGGHYPYWWWLTEKSCDMYYLAPRFVPLYGYERSVRFPHGHRNVFHANRGYPIFPFQTKLAKAGVFEGIGAGDVVENDTKLLYEYLKGTGGLCISHTSATSSMGTDWRDNDPWIEPVVEIYQGARNSAEALTMPRVHETPDEPDKAPGGFQEKGLLWNAYQKGYRLGTTSSSDHGSTHISYSMVFTPQNDRHTILNAIRKRQTYGGTDNLIVEFWANGKFQGSEFEAKDKVQLKLKVTGTSRIKQIQFIRNNAPLRTETPGEEQVELNFTDTLPQPGLNWYYARVLQEDGEVAWSSPVWVVTDGK
;
A
#
# COMPACT_ATOMS: atom_id res chain seq x y z
N MET A 1 35.32 43.71 8.01
CA MET A 1 34.68 44.96 7.54
C MET A 1 34.12 44.75 6.15
N LYS A 2 32.99 45.39 5.86
CA LYS A 2 31.96 45.09 4.85
C LYS A 2 32.43 45.14 3.38
N THR A 3 31.84 44.28 2.54
CA THR A 3 31.82 44.40 1.07
C THR A 3 30.38 44.28 0.52
N ARG A 4 30.14 45.00 -0.59
CA ARG A 4 28.97 45.09 -1.50
C ARG A 4 29.57 45.20 -2.93
N PRO A 5 28.83 45.13 -4.07
CA PRO A 5 27.47 44.60 -4.33
C PRO A 5 27.33 43.79 -5.65
N ALA A 6 26.12 43.22 -5.85
CA ALA A 6 25.35 43.02 -7.10
C ALA A 6 26.00 42.33 -8.33
N PHE A 7 25.59 41.07 -8.61
CA PHE A 7 25.42 40.55 -10.00
C PHE A 7 24.70 39.18 -10.08
N VAL A 8 23.50 38.98 -9.55
CA VAL A 8 22.66 37.80 -9.90
C VAL A 8 21.17 38.13 -9.74
N ALA A 9 20.50 38.58 -10.81
CA ALA A 9 19.03 38.71 -10.84
C ALA A 9 18.42 38.68 -12.26
N LEU A 10 19.08 38.08 -13.27
CA LEU A 10 18.64 38.20 -14.66
C LEU A 10 18.72 36.91 -15.50
N LEU A 11 18.73 35.73 -14.87
CA LEU A 11 18.77 34.44 -15.59
C LEU A 11 17.71 33.42 -15.18
N THR A 12 16.76 33.78 -14.30
CA THR A 12 15.70 32.87 -13.82
C THR A 12 14.31 33.15 -14.40
N SER A 13 14.18 34.03 -15.40
CA SER A 13 12.86 34.40 -15.97
C SER A 13 12.63 33.93 -17.42
N ALA A 14 13.58 33.23 -18.05
CA ALA A 14 13.43 32.77 -19.45
C ALA A 14 13.05 31.28 -19.60
N VAL A 15 13.16 30.46 -18.54
CA VAL A 15 12.77 29.04 -18.59
C VAL A 15 11.33 28.83 -18.09
N LEU A 16 10.79 29.75 -17.29
CA LEU A 16 9.42 29.68 -16.77
C LEU A 16 8.34 30.14 -17.76
N ALA A 17 8.72 30.85 -18.84
CA ALA A 17 7.79 31.31 -19.87
C ALA A 17 7.54 30.29 -21.01
N GLY A 18 8.41 29.26 -21.13
CA GLY A 18 8.27 28.22 -22.15
C GLY A 18 7.34 27.05 -21.75
N VAL A 19 7.05 26.90 -20.45
CA VAL A 19 6.23 25.79 -19.92
C VAL A 19 4.78 26.21 -19.64
N LEU A 20 4.50 27.52 -19.65
CA LEU A 20 3.16 28.09 -19.34
C LEU A 20 2.36 28.55 -20.58
N LEU A 21 2.84 28.30 -21.80
CA LEU A 21 2.16 28.70 -23.04
C LEU A 21 1.64 27.54 -23.92
N LEU A 22 1.38 26.36 -23.33
CA LEU A 22 0.74 25.23 -24.02
C LEU A 22 -0.62 24.80 -23.43
N ALA A 23 -1.15 25.57 -22.49
CA ALA A 23 -2.50 25.34 -21.94
C ALA A 23 -3.32 26.62 -22.07
N ARG A 24 -3.80 26.90 -23.30
CA ARG A 24 -5.01 27.69 -23.65
C ARG A 24 -4.95 28.12 -25.12
N LEU A 25 -5.52 27.34 -26.02
CA LEU A 25 -6.10 27.84 -27.27
C LEU A 25 -7.35 27.02 -27.62
N PRO A 26 -8.45 27.66 -28.08
CA PRO A 26 -9.64 26.95 -28.53
C PRO A 26 -9.41 26.26 -29.88
N ASN A 27 -10.03 25.08 -30.04
CA ASN A 27 -10.12 24.35 -31.29
C ASN A 27 -10.68 25.26 -32.40
N ASP A 28 -9.95 25.36 -33.53
CA ASP A 28 -10.43 25.71 -34.89
C ASP A 28 -9.41 26.49 -35.76
N ALA A 29 -8.13 26.60 -35.37
CA ALA A 29 -7.12 27.29 -36.19
C ALA A 29 -5.82 26.51 -36.47
N VAL A 30 -5.85 25.16 -36.45
CA VAL A 30 -4.66 24.32 -36.75
C VAL A 30 -4.84 23.47 -38.03
N GLN A 31 -6.05 23.41 -38.60
CA GLN A 31 -6.33 22.57 -39.77
C GLN A 31 -5.88 23.17 -41.12
N SER A 32 -5.59 24.48 -41.22
CA SER A 32 -5.28 25.12 -42.52
C SER A 32 -3.78 25.31 -42.81
N GLY A 33 -2.89 25.02 -41.86
CA GLY A 33 -1.44 25.18 -42.03
C GLY A 33 -0.69 23.93 -42.46
N VAL A 34 -1.28 22.74 -42.26
CA VAL A 34 -0.61 21.44 -42.51
C VAL A 34 -0.80 20.97 -43.97
N ASP A 35 -1.89 21.37 -44.62
CA ASP A 35 -2.21 20.94 -45.99
C ASP A 35 -1.37 21.64 -47.08
N GLN A 36 -0.69 22.75 -46.78
CA GLN A 36 0.18 23.44 -47.74
C GLN A 36 1.65 22.96 -47.74
N ALA A 37 2.06 22.14 -46.76
CA ALA A 37 3.45 21.67 -46.67
C ALA A 37 3.71 20.29 -47.29
N LEU A 38 2.67 19.55 -47.68
CA LEU A 38 2.76 18.17 -48.21
C LEU A 38 2.68 18.06 -49.75
N ALA A 39 2.74 19.19 -50.47
CA ALA A 39 2.58 19.22 -51.93
C ALA A 39 3.90 19.27 -52.74
N GLN A 40 5.07 19.15 -52.10
CA GLN A 40 6.36 19.17 -52.83
C GLN A 40 7.28 18.06 -52.32
N GLU A 41 7.26 16.92 -53.02
CA GLU A 41 8.44 16.18 -53.51
C GLU A 41 8.06 14.73 -53.88
N GLN A 42 8.10 14.42 -55.17
CA GLN A 42 8.25 13.05 -55.70
C GLN A 42 9.48 13.02 -56.61
N PRO A 43 10.15 11.87 -56.70
CA PRO A 43 10.48 11.39 -58.04
C PRO A 43 10.17 9.90 -58.33
N ALA A 44 10.00 9.69 -59.63
CA ALA A 44 9.53 8.55 -60.41
C ALA A 44 10.16 7.14 -60.21
N LYS A 45 9.31 6.12 -60.49
CA LYS A 45 9.63 4.69 -60.70
C LYS A 45 10.37 4.43 -62.01
N LYS A 46 11.20 3.37 -62.05
CA LYS A 46 11.37 2.49 -63.25
C LYS A 46 11.69 1.02 -62.89
N LYS A 47 11.20 0.14 -63.76
CA LYS A 47 11.06 -1.34 -63.72
C LYS A 47 12.36 -2.10 -64.03
N ASN A 48 12.51 -3.36 -63.58
CA ASN A 48 12.48 -4.58 -64.43
C ASN A 48 12.80 -5.89 -63.68
N ALA A 49 12.42 -7.01 -64.31
CA ALA A 49 12.29 -8.37 -63.81
C ALA A 49 13.34 -9.36 -64.36
N GLY A 50 13.48 -10.54 -63.71
CA GLY A 50 13.54 -11.84 -64.43
C GLY A 50 14.67 -12.86 -64.14
N ASN A 51 14.24 -14.13 -63.97
CA ASN A 51 14.91 -15.44 -64.26
C ASN A 51 16.00 -16.01 -63.30
N LYS A 52 16.29 -17.34 -63.20
CA LYS A 52 15.61 -18.67 -63.29
C LYS A 52 16.73 -19.76 -63.22
N LYS A 53 16.46 -20.93 -62.58
CA LYS A 53 17.08 -22.30 -62.76
C LYS A 53 18.56 -22.52 -62.34
N ALA A 54 19.09 -23.71 -61.97
CA ALA A 54 18.60 -25.06 -61.62
C ALA A 54 19.78 -26.00 -61.16
N ALA A 55 19.48 -26.92 -60.22
CA ALA A 55 19.86 -28.35 -60.09
C ALA A 55 21.31 -28.91 -59.97
N ALA A 56 21.58 -29.77 -58.96
CA ALA A 56 21.92 -31.23 -59.06
C ALA A 56 22.35 -31.86 -57.70
N LYS A 57 22.03 -33.16 -57.51
CA LYS A 57 22.19 -34.09 -56.34
C LYS A 57 23.63 -34.70 -56.28
N ALA A 58 24.17 -35.36 -55.23
CA ALA A 58 23.62 -36.35 -54.29
C ALA A 58 24.50 -36.64 -53.02
N GLN A 59 23.81 -36.96 -51.89
CA GLN A 59 24.05 -37.90 -50.74
C GLN A 59 25.47 -38.24 -50.23
N THR A 60 25.79 -38.25 -48.92
CA THR A 60 25.13 -38.96 -47.79
C THR A 60 25.43 -38.39 -46.38
N LYS A 61 24.43 -38.53 -45.48
CA LYS A 61 24.45 -38.68 -43.99
C LYS A 61 25.12 -37.59 -43.13
N ASP A 62 24.28 -36.80 -42.45
CA ASP A 62 24.36 -36.46 -41.02
C ASP A 62 23.08 -35.74 -40.58
N ASP A 63 22.58 -36.08 -39.40
CA ASP A 63 21.30 -35.65 -38.84
C ASP A 63 21.42 -34.30 -38.11
N HIS A 64 20.90 -33.24 -38.73
CA HIS A 64 20.30 -31.98 -38.23
C HIS A 64 19.91 -31.20 -39.52
N PRO A 65 18.82 -30.39 -39.66
CA PRO A 65 18.54 -29.22 -38.81
C PRO A 65 17.10 -28.59 -38.82
N VAL A 66 16.91 -27.61 -37.93
CA VAL A 66 16.22 -26.30 -38.04
C VAL A 66 14.93 -26.12 -38.89
N ALA A 67 13.90 -25.63 -38.16
CA ALA A 67 12.73 -24.80 -38.52
C ALA A 67 11.63 -25.36 -39.46
N PRO A 68 10.37 -25.45 -38.98
CA PRO A 68 9.22 -25.35 -39.86
C PRO A 68 8.88 -23.88 -40.15
N ALA A 69 8.64 -23.61 -41.43
CA ALA A 69 8.11 -22.38 -41.97
C ALA A 69 6.69 -22.08 -41.49
N ASP A 70 6.41 -20.78 -41.47
CA ASP A 70 5.12 -20.12 -41.39
C ASP A 70 3.97 -20.95 -41.97
N GLY A 71 3.08 -21.33 -41.05
CA GLY A 71 1.78 -21.92 -41.29
C GLY A 71 0.90 -21.62 -40.08
N GLY A 72 0.78 -20.34 -39.75
CA GLY A 72 -0.08 -19.84 -38.70
C GLY A 72 -0.56 -18.46 -39.11
N GLU A 73 -1.86 -18.35 -39.34
CA GLU A 73 -2.55 -17.06 -39.37
C GLU A 73 -1.93 -16.16 -38.30
N SER A 74 -1.52 -14.97 -38.69
CA SER A 74 -1.14 -13.92 -37.75
C SER A 74 -2.25 -13.83 -36.71
N ARG A 75 -2.02 -14.40 -35.51
CA ARG A 75 -2.69 -13.93 -34.32
C ARG A 75 -2.17 -12.52 -34.16
N GLN A 76 -2.85 -11.59 -34.84
CA GLN A 76 -2.97 -10.23 -34.37
C GLN A 76 -3.12 -10.35 -32.87
N SER A 77 -2.12 -9.89 -32.14
CA SER A 77 -2.30 -9.53 -30.75
C SER A 77 -3.62 -8.80 -30.72
N ALA A 78 -4.62 -9.34 -30.03
CA ALA A 78 -5.85 -8.63 -29.78
C ALA A 78 -5.41 -7.36 -29.05
N GLY A 79 -5.23 -6.30 -29.84
CA GLY A 79 -5.10 -4.96 -29.32
C GLY A 79 -6.30 -4.80 -28.42
N VAL A 80 -6.04 -4.34 -27.20
CA VAL A 80 -7.08 -3.85 -26.31
C VAL A 80 -7.99 -2.99 -27.19
N LYS A 81 -9.19 -3.50 -27.51
CA LYS A 81 -10.19 -2.70 -28.21
C LYS A 81 -10.31 -1.43 -27.41
N ASN A 82 -10.14 -0.28 -28.06
CA ASN A 82 -10.27 1.05 -27.47
C ASN A 82 -11.34 0.99 -26.38
N ALA A 83 -10.93 1.17 -25.12
CA ALA A 83 -11.89 1.32 -24.06
C ALA A 83 -12.86 2.43 -24.50
N PRO A 84 -14.18 2.24 -24.35
CA PRO A 84 -15.13 3.30 -24.66
C PRO A 84 -14.66 4.59 -23.95
N PRO A 85 -14.85 5.78 -24.55
CA PRO A 85 -14.59 7.02 -23.84
C PRO A 85 -15.21 6.95 -22.45
N VAL A 86 -14.54 7.48 -21.42
CA VAL A 86 -15.01 7.42 -20.01
C VAL A 86 -16.50 7.76 -19.90
N THR A 87 -17.00 8.66 -20.74
CA THR A 87 -18.41 9.02 -20.89
C THR A 87 -19.34 7.85 -21.24
N GLU A 88 -19.00 7.01 -22.21
CA GLU A 88 -19.82 5.85 -22.62
C GLU A 88 -19.79 4.76 -21.55
N PHE A 89 -18.62 4.49 -20.94
CA PHE A 89 -18.52 3.61 -19.78
C PHE A 89 -19.39 4.08 -18.61
N LEU A 90 -19.36 5.38 -18.31
CA LEU A 90 -20.18 5.95 -17.23
C LEU A 90 -21.67 5.83 -17.54
N GLN A 91 -22.11 5.96 -18.79
CA GLN A 91 -23.50 5.73 -19.17
C GLN A 91 -23.93 4.29 -18.88
N ASP A 92 -23.07 3.31 -19.21
CA ASP A 92 -23.33 1.89 -18.92
C ASP A 92 -23.36 1.62 -17.42
N LEU A 93 -22.42 2.19 -16.66
CA LEU A 93 -22.37 2.10 -15.20
C LEU A 93 -23.63 2.69 -14.57
N ILE A 94 -24.08 3.86 -15.04
CA ILE A 94 -25.32 4.51 -14.60
C ILE A 94 -26.52 3.62 -14.90
N GLY A 95 -26.58 3.02 -16.09
CA GLY A 95 -27.63 2.08 -16.48
C GLY A 95 -27.67 0.84 -15.58
N ALA A 96 -26.52 0.23 -15.30
CA ALA A 96 -26.38 -0.92 -14.44
C ALA A 96 -26.75 -0.59 -12.98
N ALA A 97 -26.25 0.52 -12.45
CA ALA A 97 -26.59 1.03 -11.12
C ALA A 97 -28.10 1.25 -10.98
N ARG A 98 -28.72 1.96 -11.94
CA ARG A 98 -30.16 2.25 -11.93
C ARG A 98 -31.00 0.97 -11.98
N THR A 99 -30.62 0.00 -12.80
CA THR A 99 -31.32 -1.29 -12.90
C THR A 99 -31.29 -2.04 -11.58
N GLY A 100 -30.18 -1.95 -10.83
CA GLY A 100 -30.04 -2.53 -9.51
C GLY A 100 -30.46 -1.63 -8.35
N GLY A 101 -31.19 -0.54 -8.60
CA GLY A 101 -31.76 0.33 -7.55
C GLY A 101 -30.77 1.32 -6.91
N ALA A 102 -29.62 1.56 -7.54
CA ALA A 102 -28.64 2.55 -7.12
C ALA A 102 -28.64 3.78 -8.04
N GLN A 103 -28.13 4.89 -7.54
CA GLN A 103 -27.91 6.12 -8.30
C GLN A 103 -26.45 6.54 -8.19
N VAL A 104 -25.82 6.86 -9.33
CA VAL A 104 -24.46 7.38 -9.39
C VAL A 104 -24.52 8.90 -9.15
N LEU A 105 -23.74 9.40 -8.19
CA LEU A 105 -23.61 10.84 -7.92
C LEU A 105 -22.46 11.48 -8.70
N SER A 106 -21.44 10.70 -9.04
CA SER A 106 -20.29 11.12 -9.84
C SER A 106 -20.67 11.40 -11.30
N ASN A 107 -19.97 12.35 -11.92
CA ASN A 107 -20.12 12.70 -13.33
C ASN A 107 -18.87 12.39 -14.18
N GLY A 108 -17.83 11.80 -13.57
CA GLY A 108 -16.59 11.40 -14.25
C GLY A 108 -15.51 12.46 -14.39
N ASP A 109 -15.71 13.67 -13.84
CA ASP A 109 -14.69 14.73 -13.92
C ASP A 109 -13.61 14.64 -12.85
N SER A 110 -13.81 13.81 -11.82
CA SER A 110 -12.92 13.59 -10.68
C SER A 110 -12.95 12.13 -10.25
N TYR A 111 -11.98 11.74 -9.44
CA TYR A 111 -11.94 10.44 -8.79
C TYR A 111 -12.58 10.54 -7.41
N ASP A 112 -13.72 9.89 -7.22
CA ASP A 112 -14.59 10.10 -6.06
C ASP A 112 -14.60 8.91 -5.09
N ASP A 113 -14.41 9.18 -3.80
CA ASP A 113 -14.33 8.13 -2.76
C ASP A 113 -14.74 8.64 -1.36
N PHE A 114 -14.73 7.74 -0.37
CA PHE A 114 -15.06 8.01 1.04
C PHE A 114 -16.45 8.64 1.21
N ALA A 115 -17.45 7.97 0.64
CA ALA A 115 -18.81 8.46 0.63
C ALA A 115 -19.48 8.36 2.01
N SER A 116 -20.29 9.36 2.34
CA SER A 116 -21.09 9.46 3.56
C SER A 116 -22.51 9.90 3.22
N ILE A 117 -23.46 9.53 4.07
CA ILE A 117 -24.89 9.80 3.90
C ILE A 117 -25.52 10.14 5.24
N ALA A 118 -26.50 11.05 5.26
CA ALA A 118 -27.30 11.35 6.44
C ALA A 118 -28.72 11.80 6.05
N GLN A 119 -29.68 11.58 6.95
CA GLN A 119 -31.07 12.02 6.80
C GLN A 119 -31.44 13.04 7.88
N THR A 120 -32.01 14.17 7.47
CA THR A 120 -32.59 15.19 8.36
C THR A 120 -33.95 14.76 8.90
N SER A 121 -34.41 15.43 9.96
CA SER A 121 -35.67 15.09 10.64
C SER A 121 -36.90 15.25 9.73
N ASP A 122 -36.85 16.19 8.79
CA ASP A 122 -37.87 16.41 7.76
C ASP A 122 -37.84 15.37 6.61
N GLY A 123 -36.88 14.44 6.64
CA GLY A 123 -36.72 13.37 5.68
C GLY A 123 -35.80 13.69 4.49
N ALA A 124 -35.26 14.91 4.37
CA ALA A 124 -34.27 15.21 3.34
C ALA A 124 -32.99 14.37 3.54
N VAL A 125 -32.39 13.92 2.45
CA VAL A 125 -31.20 13.05 2.49
C VAL A 125 -30.04 13.77 1.83
N TYR A 126 -28.89 13.73 2.47
CA TYR A 126 -27.65 14.34 1.97
C TYR A 126 -26.59 13.27 1.82
N ALA A 127 -25.78 13.39 0.78
CA ALA A 127 -24.60 12.55 0.58
C ALA A 127 -23.39 13.43 0.31
N ALA A 128 -22.24 13.09 0.89
CA ALA A 128 -20.98 13.80 0.68
C ALA A 128 -19.83 12.82 0.44
N TYR A 129 -18.80 13.26 -0.26
CA TYR A 129 -17.64 12.44 -0.59
C TYR A 129 -16.41 13.30 -0.88
N SER A 130 -15.23 12.67 -0.79
CA SER A 130 -13.98 13.27 -1.27
C SER A 130 -13.87 13.08 -2.78
N ALA A 131 -13.47 14.13 -3.48
CA ALA A 131 -13.31 14.14 -4.93
C ALA A 131 -11.93 14.68 -5.30
N TYR A 132 -11.07 13.83 -5.84
CA TYR A 132 -9.76 14.23 -6.35
C TYR A 132 -9.92 14.83 -7.75
N PHE A 133 -9.68 16.13 -7.85
CA PHE A 133 -9.88 16.94 -9.05
C PHE A 133 -8.72 17.92 -9.20
N ASP A 134 -8.10 17.97 -10.39
CA ASP A 134 -7.03 18.93 -10.70
C ASP A 134 -5.89 18.96 -9.66
N GLY A 135 -5.45 17.78 -9.22
CA GLY A 135 -4.31 17.63 -8.32
C GLY A 135 -4.54 18.08 -6.87
N HIS A 136 -5.78 18.05 -6.37
CA HIS A 136 -6.13 18.25 -4.96
C HIS A 136 -7.49 17.61 -4.65
N ASP A 137 -7.83 17.48 -3.35
CA ASP A 137 -9.14 16.99 -2.94
C ASP A 137 -10.16 18.13 -2.79
N GLN A 138 -11.42 17.80 -3.04
CA GLN A 138 -12.59 18.62 -2.74
C GLN A 138 -13.58 17.78 -1.93
N ILE A 139 -14.38 18.41 -1.09
CA ILE A 139 -15.57 17.75 -0.55
C ILE A 139 -16.77 18.18 -1.38
N ARG A 140 -17.44 17.22 -1.99
CA ARG A 140 -18.66 17.43 -2.79
C ARG A 140 -19.85 16.88 -2.03
N MET A 141 -20.98 17.56 -2.14
CA MET A 141 -22.22 17.20 -1.46
C MET A 141 -23.43 17.31 -2.39
N HIS A 142 -24.38 16.40 -2.23
CA HIS A 142 -25.66 16.37 -2.93
C HIS A 142 -26.81 16.24 -1.93
N ARG A 143 -27.97 16.77 -2.31
CA ARG A 143 -29.23 16.63 -1.59
C ARG A 143 -30.22 15.85 -2.44
N ARG A 144 -30.91 14.87 -1.85
CA ARG A 144 -32.05 14.19 -2.49
C ARG A 144 -33.27 15.10 -2.47
N LEU A 145 -33.84 15.32 -3.64
CA LEU A 145 -35.00 16.16 -3.90
C LEU A 145 -36.30 15.37 -3.67
N ALA A 146 -37.42 16.07 -3.53
CA ALA A 146 -38.73 15.49 -3.24
C ALA A 146 -39.25 14.55 -4.34
N ASP A 147 -38.80 14.75 -5.59
CA ASP A 147 -39.09 13.89 -6.74
C ASP A 147 -38.20 12.63 -6.80
N GLY A 148 -37.30 12.46 -5.82
CA GLY A 148 -36.38 11.33 -5.71
C GLY A 148 -35.07 11.47 -6.47
N TRP A 149 -34.88 12.56 -7.23
CA TRP A 149 -33.61 12.87 -7.90
C TRP A 149 -32.61 13.50 -6.92
N TRP A 150 -31.33 13.55 -7.30
CA TRP A 150 -30.31 14.27 -6.54
C TRP A 150 -30.01 15.62 -7.17
N SER A 151 -29.74 16.60 -6.30
CA SER A 151 -29.32 17.92 -6.72
C SER A 151 -28.01 17.87 -7.51
N THR A 152 -27.73 18.96 -8.21
CA THR A 152 -26.36 19.24 -8.63
C THR A 152 -25.44 19.31 -7.41
N ARG A 153 -24.15 19.00 -7.63
CA ARG A 153 -23.15 19.05 -6.55
C ARG A 153 -22.99 20.46 -6.00
N THR A 154 -22.77 20.54 -4.70
CA THR A 154 -22.29 21.73 -3.99
C THR A 154 -20.94 21.40 -3.36
N TYR A 155 -20.08 22.41 -3.20
CA TYR A 155 -18.77 22.26 -2.58
C TYR A 155 -18.81 22.67 -1.11
N VAL A 156 -18.13 21.92 -0.25
CA VAL A 156 -17.87 22.31 1.15
C VAL A 156 -16.56 23.10 1.18
N PRO A 157 -16.56 24.39 1.57
CA PRO A 157 -15.32 25.14 1.66
C PRO A 157 -14.44 24.62 2.80
N THR A 158 -13.22 24.24 2.46
CA THR A 158 -12.18 23.67 3.32
C THR A 158 -11.36 24.75 4.03
N ALA A 159 -10.46 24.36 4.95
CA ALA A 159 -9.54 25.29 5.61
C ALA A 159 -8.48 25.82 4.64
N THR A 160 -8.02 24.96 3.74
CA THR A 160 -6.99 25.22 2.75
C THR A 160 -7.54 25.04 1.34
N ALA A 161 -7.14 25.92 0.41
CA ALA A 161 -7.69 25.93 -0.95
C ALA A 161 -7.30 24.69 -1.79
N ARG A 162 -6.21 24.01 -1.43
CA ARG A 162 -5.71 22.78 -2.05
C ARG A 162 -5.43 21.73 -0.98
N ALA A 163 -6.48 21.42 -0.22
CA ALA A 163 -6.41 20.47 0.87
C ALA A 163 -6.28 19.02 0.37
N ASP A 164 -5.63 18.20 1.18
CA ASP A 164 -5.89 16.77 1.19
C ASP A 164 -6.98 16.49 2.24
N ILE A 165 -7.97 15.68 1.87
CA ILE A 165 -9.17 15.46 2.67
C ILE A 165 -9.36 13.99 2.97
N TRP A 166 -9.43 13.62 4.24
CA TRP A 166 -9.62 12.24 4.66
C TRP A 166 -10.99 12.02 5.31
N MET A 167 -11.74 11.07 4.74
CA MET A 167 -13.00 10.52 5.26
C MET A 167 -14.06 11.55 5.71
N PRO A 168 -14.58 12.41 4.80
CA PRO A 168 -15.67 13.31 5.14
C PRO A 168 -16.93 12.54 5.53
N GLN A 169 -17.53 12.91 6.65
CA GLN A 169 -18.71 12.28 7.24
C GLN A 169 -19.80 13.27 7.57
N LEU A 170 -21.05 12.85 7.38
CA LEU A 170 -22.23 13.65 7.63
C LEU A 170 -22.87 13.32 8.98
N ALA A 171 -23.35 14.34 9.68
CA ALA A 171 -24.17 14.21 10.87
C ALA A 171 -25.29 15.25 10.87
N VAL A 172 -26.38 14.99 11.58
CA VAL A 172 -27.49 15.95 11.74
C VAL A 172 -27.72 16.23 13.21
N ASP A 173 -27.64 17.50 13.59
CA ASP A 173 -27.81 17.91 14.99
C ASP A 173 -29.26 18.19 15.39
N ALA A 174 -29.47 18.53 16.67
CA ALA A 174 -30.79 18.82 17.24
C ALA A 174 -31.52 20.03 16.62
N LYS A 175 -30.81 20.87 15.87
CA LYS A 175 -31.37 22.03 15.15
C LYS A 175 -31.61 21.70 13.67
N ASP A 176 -31.54 20.41 13.32
CA ASP A 176 -31.65 19.86 11.97
C ASP A 176 -30.60 20.39 10.98
N ARG A 177 -29.45 20.83 11.51
CA ARG A 177 -28.32 21.29 10.69
C ARG A 177 -27.51 20.08 10.25
N VAL A 178 -27.20 20.02 8.95
CA VAL A 178 -26.28 19.02 8.40
C VAL A 178 -24.85 19.49 8.65
N TRP A 179 -24.07 18.69 9.38
CA TRP A 179 -22.66 18.90 9.60
C TRP A 179 -21.84 18.02 8.68
N VAL A 180 -20.76 18.57 8.14
CA VAL A 180 -19.68 17.84 7.47
C VAL A 180 -18.48 17.84 8.41
N ILE A 181 -17.92 16.67 8.69
CA ILE A 181 -16.77 16.45 9.57
C ILE A 181 -15.70 15.66 8.80
N TRP A 182 -14.45 16.11 8.80
CA TRP A 182 -13.37 15.45 8.04
C TRP A 182 -12.00 15.67 8.70
N SER A 183 -11.02 14.85 8.33
CA SER A 183 -9.61 15.16 8.58
C SER A 183 -9.05 15.95 7.39
N GLU A 184 -8.35 17.05 7.64
CA GLU A 184 -7.73 17.89 6.60
C GLU A 184 -6.25 18.08 6.88
N GLN A 185 -5.45 18.04 5.82
CA GLN A 185 -4.06 18.47 5.92
C GLN A 185 -3.97 20.00 6.07
N THR A 186 -3.35 20.45 7.16
CA THR A 186 -3.23 21.86 7.58
C THR A 186 -2.58 22.80 6.56
N PHE A 187 -1.76 22.25 5.66
CA PHE A 187 -1.28 22.91 4.45
C PHE A 187 -0.75 21.85 3.48
N SER A 188 -0.79 22.17 2.19
CA SER A 188 -0.17 21.38 1.14
C SER A 188 0.71 22.33 0.30
N GLU A 189 2.02 22.17 0.41
CA GLU A 189 2.99 22.89 -0.42
C GLU A 189 3.78 21.90 -1.26
N TYR A 190 4.23 22.33 -2.45
CA TYR A 190 5.04 21.46 -3.29
C TYR A 190 6.30 21.00 -2.54
N GLY A 191 6.46 19.67 -2.42
CA GLY A 191 7.56 19.05 -1.71
C GLY A 191 7.46 19.04 -0.18
N LYS A 192 6.37 19.54 0.43
CA LYS A 192 6.16 19.52 1.90
C LYS A 192 4.71 19.25 2.30
N SER A 193 4.55 18.37 3.28
CA SER A 193 3.26 17.97 3.85
C SER A 193 3.03 18.61 5.22
N GLY A 194 1.83 19.12 5.46
CA GLY A 194 1.38 19.56 6.80
C GLY A 194 0.91 18.41 7.69
N ASN A 195 0.54 18.76 8.94
CA ASN A 195 -0.15 17.85 9.86
C ASN A 195 -1.62 17.62 9.41
N TRP A 196 -2.25 16.58 9.94
CA TRP A 196 -3.68 16.29 9.75
C TRP A 196 -4.47 16.63 11.01
N ASP A 197 -5.50 17.46 10.87
CA ASP A 197 -6.41 17.78 11.98
C ASP A 197 -7.87 17.56 11.58
N LEU A 198 -8.74 17.44 12.59
CA LEU A 198 -10.18 17.38 12.39
C LEU A 198 -10.79 18.76 12.19
N TYR A 199 -11.69 18.84 11.22
CA TYR A 199 -12.49 20.02 10.92
C TYR A 199 -13.97 19.65 10.87
N ALA A 200 -14.82 20.60 11.24
CA ALA A 200 -16.26 20.48 11.15
C ALA A 200 -16.89 21.77 10.63
N ARG A 201 -17.96 21.63 9.85
CA ARG A 201 -18.71 22.78 9.33
C ARG A 201 -20.19 22.45 9.14
N PRO A 202 -21.12 23.28 9.64
CA PRO A 202 -22.55 23.09 9.41
C PRO A 202 -23.01 23.77 8.13
N LEU A 203 -24.02 23.19 7.49
CA LEU A 203 -24.88 23.82 6.51
C LEU A 203 -26.04 24.54 7.24
N LEU A 204 -26.18 25.84 6.99
CA LEU A 204 -27.19 26.73 7.56
C LEU A 204 -28.11 27.25 6.45
N GLY A 205 -29.26 26.60 6.27
CA GLY A 205 -30.11 26.81 5.10
C GLY A 205 -29.33 26.42 3.83
N ASP A 206 -29.15 27.37 2.91
CA ASP A 206 -28.37 27.17 1.68
C ASP A 206 -26.93 27.73 1.77
N SER A 207 -26.44 28.05 2.98
CA SER A 207 -25.13 28.67 3.19
C SER A 207 -24.26 27.90 4.18
N TRP A 208 -22.94 27.99 4.04
CA TRP A 208 -22.01 27.35 4.98
C TRP A 208 -21.79 28.21 6.23
N GLY A 209 -21.91 27.58 7.39
CA GLY A 209 -21.60 28.19 8.68
C GLY A 209 -20.10 28.36 8.91
N LYS A 210 -19.74 28.64 10.17
CA LYS A 210 -18.34 28.80 10.59
C LYS A 210 -17.58 27.48 10.41
N LEU A 211 -16.35 27.55 9.90
CA LEU A 211 -15.40 26.44 9.92
C LEU A 211 -14.82 26.30 11.32
N GLU A 212 -14.84 25.09 11.86
CA GLU A 212 -14.31 24.78 13.19
C GLU A 212 -13.18 23.77 13.06
N ARG A 213 -11.98 24.14 13.51
CA ARG A 213 -10.84 23.22 13.66
C ARG A 213 -10.93 22.60 15.05
N LEU A 214 -11.23 21.30 15.11
CA LEU A 214 -11.51 20.57 16.34
C LEU A 214 -10.23 20.09 17.04
N THR A 215 -9.16 19.84 16.28
CA THR A 215 -7.86 19.39 16.81
C THR A 215 -6.70 20.23 16.29
N ASN A 216 -5.57 20.17 16.99
CA ASN A 216 -4.37 20.94 16.69
C ASN A 216 -3.10 20.29 17.25
N ASP A 217 -3.10 18.95 17.42
CA ASP A 217 -1.92 18.22 17.86
C ASP A 217 -0.79 18.38 16.82
N ALA A 218 0.45 18.13 17.22
CA ALA A 218 1.58 18.15 16.29
C ALA A 218 1.64 16.89 15.40
N LYS A 219 0.80 15.88 15.70
CA LYS A 219 0.74 14.60 15.04
C LYS A 219 -0.64 14.36 14.41
N PRO A 220 -0.74 13.44 13.43
CA PRO A 220 -1.96 13.29 12.64
C PRO A 220 -3.17 12.84 13.46
N ASP A 221 -4.30 13.53 13.30
CA ASP A 221 -5.64 13.11 13.71
C ASP A 221 -6.41 12.57 12.50
N ILE A 222 -6.51 11.25 12.39
CA ILE A 222 -7.01 10.54 11.20
C ILE A 222 -8.07 9.50 11.58
N ASN A 223 -8.66 8.87 10.56
CA ASN A 223 -9.67 7.81 10.69
C ASN A 223 -10.83 8.18 11.64
N PRO A 224 -11.50 9.34 11.44
CA PRO A 224 -12.64 9.70 12.27
C PRO A 224 -13.81 8.76 12.04
N HIS A 225 -14.66 8.59 13.06
CA HIS A 225 -15.99 8.04 12.94
C HIS A 225 -16.99 8.95 13.64
N VAL A 226 -18.12 9.21 13.00
CA VAL A 226 -19.14 10.15 13.48
C VAL A 226 -20.48 9.44 13.64
N THR A 227 -21.15 9.68 14.76
CA THR A 227 -22.54 9.22 14.99
C THR A 227 -23.35 10.28 15.71
N VAL A 228 -24.67 10.07 15.81
CA VAL A 228 -25.57 10.92 16.56
C VAL A 228 -26.37 10.13 17.58
N ASP A 229 -26.61 10.70 18.76
CA ASP A 229 -27.48 10.09 19.77
C ASP A 229 -28.97 10.39 19.52
N ALA A 230 -29.85 9.82 20.35
CA ALA A 230 -31.29 10.05 20.27
C ALA A 230 -31.71 11.52 20.48
N LYS A 231 -30.85 12.33 21.11
CA LYS A 231 -31.03 13.79 21.29
C LYS A 231 -30.39 14.59 20.16
N LYS A 232 -29.83 13.92 19.14
CA LYS A 232 -29.09 14.51 18.02
C LYS A 232 -27.86 15.32 18.49
N ASN A 233 -27.23 14.89 19.58
CA ASN A 233 -25.86 15.28 19.87
C ASN A 233 -24.93 14.56 18.89
N ILE A 234 -23.85 15.21 18.44
CA ILE A 234 -22.87 14.59 17.53
C ILE A 234 -21.73 14.04 18.38
N HIS A 235 -21.35 12.79 18.11
CA HIS A 235 -20.25 12.11 18.78
C HIS A 235 -19.19 11.77 17.73
N ILE A 236 -17.93 12.11 18.03
CA ILE A 236 -16.80 11.84 17.14
C ILE A 236 -15.74 11.07 17.92
N VAL A 237 -15.24 9.99 17.33
CA VAL A 237 -13.99 9.34 17.73
C VAL A 237 -13.00 9.37 16.59
N TRP A 238 -11.70 9.37 16.90
CA TRP A 238 -10.65 9.35 15.87
C TRP A 238 -9.37 8.72 16.42
N GLN A 239 -8.48 8.37 15.49
CA GLN A 239 -7.13 7.88 15.79
C GLN A 239 -6.17 9.08 15.83
N ALA A 240 -5.70 9.43 17.02
CA ALA A 240 -4.69 10.45 17.28
C ALA A 240 -3.32 9.80 17.47
N HIS A 241 -2.23 10.59 17.40
CA HIS A 241 -0.88 10.05 17.55
C HIS A 241 0.04 10.84 18.50
N PRO A 242 -0.40 11.21 19.72
CA PRO A 242 0.34 12.12 20.60
C PRO A 242 1.74 11.59 21.00
N GLN A 243 1.90 10.26 21.01
CA GLN A 243 3.14 9.56 21.37
C GLN A 243 3.77 8.81 20.17
N ASN A 244 3.30 9.10 18.95
CA ASN A 244 3.61 8.40 17.70
C ASN A 244 3.06 6.96 17.57
N ASN A 245 2.36 6.42 18.57
CA ASN A 245 1.38 5.32 18.42
C ASN A 245 0.00 5.87 18.12
N GLY A 246 -0.88 5.04 17.54
CA GLY A 246 -2.30 5.35 17.48
C GLY A 246 -2.95 5.26 18.86
N ASP A 247 -3.71 6.29 19.25
CA ASP A 247 -4.56 6.36 20.43
C ASP A 247 -5.97 6.78 20.02
N VAL A 248 -6.99 6.36 20.77
CA VAL A 248 -8.38 6.76 20.51
C VAL A 248 -8.71 8.01 21.31
N GLN A 249 -9.31 8.99 20.65
CA GLN A 249 -9.83 10.21 21.25
C GLN A 249 -11.34 10.34 21.01
N TYR A 250 -12.01 11.12 21.84
CA TYR A 250 -13.46 11.34 21.78
C TYR A 250 -13.83 12.82 22.00
N VAL A 251 -14.83 13.30 21.25
CA VAL A 251 -15.46 14.61 21.47
C VAL A 251 -16.96 14.55 21.19
N LYS A 252 -17.73 15.40 21.87
CA LYS A 252 -19.19 15.51 21.72
C LYS A 252 -19.61 16.95 21.41
N PHE A 253 -20.55 17.14 20.49
CA PHE A 253 -21.28 18.38 20.28
C PHE A 253 -22.71 18.26 20.82
N ASP A 254 -23.11 19.15 21.72
CA ASP A 254 -24.42 19.12 22.39
C ASP A 254 -25.53 19.92 21.66
N GLY A 255 -25.25 20.41 20.44
CA GLY A 255 -26.12 21.32 19.69
C GLY A 255 -25.74 22.79 19.84
N GLU A 256 -24.86 23.13 20.77
CA GLU A 256 -24.36 24.48 21.03
C GLU A 256 -22.83 24.55 21.02
N SER A 257 -22.15 23.61 21.68
CA SER A 257 -20.70 23.63 21.85
C SER A 257 -20.07 22.24 21.79
N TRP A 258 -18.80 22.19 21.38
CA TRP A 258 -17.98 20.98 21.47
C TRP A 258 -17.42 20.83 22.87
N SER A 259 -17.42 19.60 23.38
CA SER A 259 -16.69 19.23 24.59
C SER A 259 -15.18 19.37 24.37
N LYS A 260 -14.40 19.31 25.45
CA LYS A 260 -12.96 19.08 25.32
C LYS A 260 -12.72 17.66 24.78
N PRO A 261 -11.68 17.45 23.95
CA PRO A 261 -11.19 16.11 23.64
C PRO A 261 -10.90 15.30 24.90
N LEU A 262 -11.35 14.05 24.91
CA LEU A 262 -11.11 13.06 25.94
C LEU A 262 -10.26 11.93 25.36
N ALA A 263 -9.12 11.63 26.00
CA ALA A 263 -8.32 10.45 25.68
C ALA A 263 -9.07 9.19 26.13
N VAL A 264 -9.47 8.37 25.17
CA VAL A 264 -10.17 7.08 25.40
C VAL A 264 -9.16 5.98 25.65
N THR A 265 -8.01 6.03 24.97
CA THR A 265 -6.86 5.15 25.21
C THR A 265 -5.56 5.97 25.24
N SER A 266 -4.50 5.35 25.78
CA SER A 266 -3.18 5.97 25.92
C SER A 266 -2.08 4.92 26.11
N ASP A 267 -2.26 3.73 25.54
CA ASP A 267 -1.33 2.60 25.69
C ASP A 267 -0.11 2.78 24.77
N GLU A 268 1.00 2.07 24.99
CA GLU A 268 2.23 2.24 24.16
C GLU A 268 2.08 1.65 22.74
N GLN A 269 1.22 0.64 22.60
CA GLN A 269 0.88 -0.03 21.34
C GLN A 269 -0.27 0.70 20.66
N SER A 270 -0.31 0.63 19.33
CA SER A 270 -1.28 1.38 18.55
C SER A 270 -2.70 0.79 18.68
N ASP A 271 -3.66 1.67 18.93
CA ASP A 271 -5.08 1.46 18.72
C ASP A 271 -5.51 2.04 17.38
N TRP A 272 -6.39 1.33 16.68
CA TRP A 272 -6.71 1.55 15.27
C TRP A 272 -8.21 1.56 15.03
N TYR A 273 -8.61 2.32 14.00
CA TYR A 273 -9.95 2.32 13.42
C TYR A 273 -11.11 2.37 14.45
N PRO A 274 -11.16 3.41 15.31
CA PRO A 274 -12.21 3.51 16.29
C PRO A 274 -13.59 3.77 15.65
N HIS A 275 -14.62 3.15 16.19
CA HIS A 275 -16.01 3.33 15.81
C HIS A 275 -16.86 3.60 17.05
N VAL A 276 -17.87 4.46 16.93
CA VAL A 276 -18.72 4.85 18.06
C VAL A 276 -20.21 4.68 17.75
N ALA A 277 -20.96 4.17 18.72
CA ALA A 277 -22.42 4.14 18.73
C ALA A 277 -22.92 4.58 20.10
N VAL A 278 -24.11 5.17 20.17
CA VAL A 278 -24.66 5.68 21.43
C VAL A 278 -25.95 4.93 21.77
N ASP A 279 -26.03 4.44 23.00
CA ASP A 279 -27.23 3.75 23.48
C ASP A 279 -28.35 4.73 23.87
N ALA A 280 -29.54 4.20 24.16
CA ALA A 280 -30.70 5.01 24.56
C ALA A 280 -30.48 5.79 25.87
N GLY A 281 -29.51 5.38 26.70
CA GLY A 281 -29.09 6.08 27.92
C GLY A 281 -28.14 7.25 27.66
N GLY A 282 -27.61 7.38 26.44
CA GLY A 282 -26.63 8.39 26.06
C GLY A 282 -25.18 7.98 26.32
N THR A 283 -24.92 6.71 26.62
CA THR A 283 -23.56 6.18 26.74
C THR A 283 -22.99 5.94 25.36
N ALA A 284 -21.84 6.54 25.06
CA ALA A 284 -21.11 6.31 23.82
C ALA A 284 -20.24 5.06 23.96
N TRP A 285 -20.58 3.99 23.25
CA TRP A 285 -19.82 2.75 23.16
C TRP A 285 -18.82 2.84 22.01
N ILE A 286 -17.55 2.55 22.29
CA ILE A 286 -16.43 2.74 21.36
C ILE A 286 -15.72 1.41 21.15
N ALA A 287 -15.75 0.91 19.92
CA ALA A 287 -15.01 -0.29 19.51
C ALA A 287 -13.76 0.12 18.73
N PHE A 288 -12.66 -0.60 18.93
CA PHE A 288 -11.39 -0.37 18.25
C PHE A 288 -10.58 -1.67 18.20
N ASP A 289 -9.62 -1.75 17.27
CA ASP A 289 -8.63 -2.83 17.23
C ASP A 289 -7.28 -2.39 17.78
N SER A 290 -6.52 -3.30 18.40
CA SER A 290 -5.28 -2.96 19.11
C SER A 290 -4.23 -4.05 19.00
N TYR A 291 -2.96 -3.66 18.88
CA TYR A 291 -1.82 -4.58 18.87
C TYR A 291 -1.19 -4.82 20.27
N ARG A 292 -1.87 -4.41 21.35
CA ARG A 292 -1.35 -4.40 22.73
C ARG A 292 -0.92 -5.77 23.29
N ARG A 293 -1.23 -6.88 22.61
CA ARG A 293 -0.87 -8.24 23.04
C ARG A 293 0.06 -8.99 22.08
N GLY A 294 0.60 -8.31 21.06
CA GLY A 294 1.44 -8.93 20.04
C GLY A 294 0.67 -9.56 18.87
N ASP A 295 -0.66 -9.44 18.89
CA ASP A 295 -1.61 -9.71 17.82
C ASP A 295 -2.69 -8.60 17.81
N TYR A 296 -3.43 -8.49 16.70
CA TYR A 296 -4.57 -7.58 16.60
C TYR A 296 -5.79 -8.23 17.22
N ASP A 297 -6.29 -7.61 18.28
CA ASP A 297 -7.49 -8.01 19.04
C ASP A 297 -8.55 -6.89 19.00
N VAL A 298 -9.81 -7.22 19.27
CA VAL A 298 -10.93 -6.26 19.28
C VAL A 298 -11.38 -5.95 20.69
N TYR A 299 -11.49 -4.66 20.99
CA TYR A 299 -11.88 -4.15 22.30
C TYR A 299 -13.10 -3.24 22.21
N LEU A 300 -13.82 -3.13 23.33
CA LEU A 300 -14.95 -2.25 23.54
C LEU A 300 -14.74 -1.46 24.83
N THR A 301 -14.97 -0.16 24.79
CA THR A 301 -15.05 0.70 25.98
C THR A 301 -16.27 1.62 25.86
N SER A 302 -16.45 2.50 26.84
CA SER A 302 -17.56 3.46 26.83
C SER A 302 -17.18 4.81 27.41
N VAL A 303 -17.90 5.84 27.00
CA VAL A 303 -17.93 7.16 27.64
C VAL A 303 -19.35 7.42 28.08
N SER A 304 -19.56 7.56 29.39
CA SER A 304 -20.87 7.81 29.95
C SER A 304 -21.40 9.21 29.58
N PRO A 305 -22.71 9.50 29.78
CA PRO A 305 -23.27 10.82 29.49
C PRO A 305 -22.60 11.99 30.23
N ASN A 306 -22.01 11.73 31.41
CA ASN A 306 -21.22 12.69 32.20
C ASN A 306 -19.73 12.74 31.82
N GLY A 307 -19.30 11.99 30.80
CA GLY A 307 -17.93 12.02 30.29
C GLY A 307 -16.95 11.13 31.05
N GLU A 308 -17.42 10.15 31.81
CA GLU A 308 -16.58 9.19 32.52
C GLU A 308 -16.24 8.01 31.61
N LEU A 309 -14.96 7.62 31.60
CA LEU A 309 -14.45 6.51 30.81
C LEU A 309 -14.76 5.18 31.49
N GLY A 310 -15.34 4.25 30.73
CA GLY A 310 -15.59 2.87 31.10
C GLY A 310 -14.32 2.02 31.07
N LYS A 311 -14.45 0.76 31.52
CA LYS A 311 -13.36 -0.20 31.41
C LYS A 311 -13.28 -0.74 29.99
N VAL A 312 -12.06 -0.91 29.50
CA VAL A 312 -11.79 -1.65 28.26
C VAL A 312 -12.12 -3.12 28.47
N GLN A 313 -13.04 -3.65 27.67
CA GLN A 313 -13.48 -5.04 27.64
C GLN A 313 -13.00 -5.70 26.34
N PRO A 314 -12.32 -6.87 26.38
CA PRO A 314 -12.03 -7.64 25.18
C PRO A 314 -13.32 -8.25 24.60
N ILE A 315 -13.46 -8.19 23.28
CA ILE A 315 -14.59 -8.75 22.53
C ILE A 315 -14.14 -9.97 21.73
N ALA A 316 -13.06 -9.81 20.98
CA ALA A 316 -12.36 -10.88 20.30
C ALA A 316 -10.90 -10.79 20.75
N GLN A 317 -10.37 -11.92 21.21
CA GLN A 317 -9.02 -12.00 21.72
C GLN A 317 -8.43 -13.36 21.40
N SER A 318 -7.65 -13.46 20.33
CA SER A 318 -7.05 -14.71 19.89
C SER A 318 -5.81 -14.48 19.03
N SER A 319 -5.08 -15.56 18.75
CA SER A 319 -3.91 -15.50 17.87
C SER A 319 -4.23 -15.29 16.38
N TYR A 320 -5.50 -15.08 16.03
CA TYR A 320 -5.94 -14.70 14.70
C TYR A 320 -5.99 -13.17 14.60
N TYR A 321 -5.71 -12.63 13.42
CA TYR A 321 -5.93 -11.20 13.17
C TYR A 321 -7.39 -10.81 13.41
N GLU A 322 -7.66 -9.88 14.32
CA GLU A 322 -9.01 -9.40 14.61
C GLU A 322 -8.99 -7.86 14.56
N ALA A 323 -9.53 -7.29 13.48
CA ALA A 323 -9.40 -5.86 13.21
C ALA A 323 -10.62 -5.25 12.53
N HIS A 324 -10.58 -3.93 12.28
CA HIS A 324 -11.66 -3.18 11.64
C HIS A 324 -12.97 -3.29 12.42
N ALA A 325 -12.89 -3.05 13.73
CA ALA A 325 -14.03 -3.16 14.64
C ALA A 325 -15.07 -2.07 14.35
N THR A 326 -16.36 -2.44 14.34
CA THR A 326 -17.49 -1.51 14.30
C THR A 326 -18.51 -1.84 15.37
N VAL A 327 -19.30 -0.84 15.78
CA VAL A 327 -20.24 -0.98 16.89
C VAL A 327 -21.59 -0.35 16.57
N ALA A 328 -22.68 -0.97 17.05
CA ALA A 328 -24.03 -0.43 17.02
C ALA A 328 -24.80 -0.78 18.31
N CYS A 329 -25.70 0.09 18.74
CA CYS A 329 -26.49 -0.12 19.96
C CYS A 329 -27.94 -0.51 19.62
N GLY A 330 -28.43 -1.58 20.25
CA GLY A 330 -29.82 -2.00 20.21
C GLY A 330 -30.71 -1.18 21.15
N ALA A 331 -32.02 -1.17 20.89
CA ALA A 331 -33.00 -0.47 21.72
C ALA A 331 -33.08 -1.02 23.16
N ASP A 332 -32.72 -2.28 23.36
CA ASP A 332 -32.76 -2.97 24.66
C ASP A 332 -31.47 -2.80 25.49
N GLY A 333 -30.53 -1.96 25.03
CA GLY A 333 -29.22 -1.77 25.67
C GLY A 333 -28.15 -2.81 25.27
N ASP A 334 -28.46 -3.69 24.32
CA ASP A 334 -27.49 -4.57 23.69
C ASP A 334 -26.47 -3.77 22.87
N VAL A 335 -25.19 -4.15 22.95
CA VAL A 335 -24.12 -3.52 22.15
C VAL A 335 -23.56 -4.53 21.16
N TRP A 336 -23.78 -4.32 19.88
CA TRP A 336 -23.33 -5.20 18.81
C TRP A 336 -21.97 -4.74 18.30
N VAL A 337 -21.03 -5.67 18.19
CA VAL A 337 -19.68 -5.42 17.67
C VAL A 337 -19.43 -6.36 16.50
N ALA A 338 -18.98 -5.82 15.37
CA ALA A 338 -18.54 -6.58 14.21
C ALA A 338 -17.06 -6.35 13.94
N TRP A 339 -16.36 -7.37 13.44
CA TRP A 339 -14.95 -7.27 13.09
C TRP A 339 -14.58 -8.22 11.96
N GLU A 340 -13.42 -7.97 11.36
CA GLU A 340 -12.77 -8.87 10.43
C GLU A 340 -11.83 -9.83 11.17
N GLN A 341 -12.04 -11.14 10.97
CA GLN A 341 -11.12 -12.17 11.44
C GLN A 341 -10.26 -12.67 10.27
N GLY A 342 -8.95 -12.54 10.41
CA GLY A 342 -7.93 -12.96 9.46
C GLY A 342 -7.27 -14.30 9.82
N GLY A 343 -6.05 -14.52 9.32
CA GLY A 343 -5.25 -15.70 9.62
C GLY A 343 -4.52 -15.65 10.96
N HIS A 344 -4.09 -16.82 11.45
CA HIS A 344 -3.24 -16.96 12.63
C HIS A 344 -1.85 -16.35 12.40
N ASN A 345 -1.26 -15.71 13.42
CA ASN A 345 0.05 -15.04 13.36
C ASN A 345 0.19 -14.19 12.08
N TRP A 346 -0.81 -13.35 11.83
CA TRP A 346 -0.92 -12.55 10.62
C TRP A 346 0.29 -11.63 10.43
N GLY A 347 0.85 -11.64 9.22
CA GLY A 347 2.02 -10.87 8.86
C GLY A 347 3.34 -11.40 9.45
N LYS A 348 3.37 -12.54 10.14
CA LYS A 348 4.63 -13.19 10.53
C LYS A 348 5.23 -13.98 9.36
N ASP A 349 6.26 -14.79 9.61
CA ASP A 349 7.14 -15.40 8.60
C ASP A 349 6.42 -15.97 7.37
N GLN A 350 6.57 -15.30 6.22
CA GLN A 350 6.14 -15.78 4.90
C GLN A 350 7.20 -15.48 3.85
N GLY A 351 7.46 -16.45 2.97
CA GLY A 351 8.34 -16.26 1.82
C GLY A 351 8.82 -17.56 1.19
N TYR A 352 9.62 -17.42 0.13
CA TYR A 352 9.99 -18.54 -0.74
C TYR A 352 10.94 -19.55 -0.08
N TRP A 353 11.93 -19.07 0.69
CA TRP A 353 12.96 -19.92 1.32
C TRP A 353 12.52 -20.58 2.62
N LEU A 354 11.33 -20.24 3.12
CA LEU A 354 10.77 -20.91 4.28
C LEU A 354 10.24 -22.28 3.90
N LYS A 355 10.57 -23.28 4.72
CA LYS A 355 9.96 -24.62 4.62
C LYS A 355 8.46 -24.52 4.87
N LYS A 356 7.70 -25.48 4.36
CA LYS A 356 6.24 -25.48 4.51
C LYS A 356 5.83 -25.40 5.99
N GLU A 357 6.49 -26.14 6.86
CA GLU A 357 6.20 -26.17 8.29
C GLU A 357 6.46 -24.83 8.99
N SER A 358 7.36 -24.00 8.45
CA SER A 358 7.60 -22.62 8.92
C SER A 358 6.55 -21.67 8.34
N ARG A 359 6.25 -21.78 7.04
CA ARG A 359 5.23 -20.96 6.37
C ARG A 359 3.84 -21.18 6.94
N ASP A 360 3.52 -22.39 7.36
CA ASP A 360 2.21 -22.70 7.93
C ASP A 360 2.02 -22.05 9.32
N GLN A 361 3.09 -21.55 9.97
CA GLN A 361 3.02 -20.88 11.29
C GLN A 361 2.48 -19.45 11.23
N GLY A 362 2.55 -18.79 10.07
CA GLY A 362 2.08 -17.42 9.85
C GLY A 362 1.13 -17.33 8.66
N THR A 363 0.62 -16.13 8.40
CA THR A 363 -0.23 -15.88 7.23
C THR A 363 0.10 -14.56 6.54
N THR A 364 -0.07 -14.51 5.22
CA THR A 364 0.16 -13.29 4.42
C THR A 364 -0.84 -12.20 4.76
N LEU A 365 -0.54 -10.96 4.37
CA LEU A 365 -1.40 -9.82 4.67
C LEU A 365 -2.80 -9.95 4.05
N GLY A 366 -2.89 -10.31 2.76
CA GLY A 366 -4.15 -10.56 2.07
C GLY A 366 -4.70 -11.99 2.24
N SER A 367 -4.39 -12.67 3.35
CA SER A 367 -4.85 -14.04 3.59
C SER A 367 -6.35 -14.12 3.88
N THR A 368 -6.84 -15.28 4.35
CA THR A 368 -8.27 -15.52 4.60
C THR A 368 -8.89 -14.46 5.49
N ARG A 369 -10.04 -13.90 5.10
CA ARG A 369 -10.84 -12.94 5.87
C ARG A 369 -12.25 -13.46 6.08
N LYS A 370 -12.81 -13.27 7.29
CA LYS A 370 -14.21 -13.56 7.58
C LYS A 370 -14.77 -12.56 8.58
N VAL A 371 -15.89 -11.94 8.25
CA VAL A 371 -16.61 -11.07 9.20
C VAL A 371 -17.21 -11.90 10.33
N ARG A 372 -17.14 -11.35 11.53
CA ARG A 372 -17.69 -11.87 12.78
C ARG A 372 -18.55 -10.80 13.44
N VAL A 373 -19.54 -11.25 14.21
CA VAL A 373 -20.43 -10.37 14.96
C VAL A 373 -20.70 -10.98 16.34
N ALA A 374 -20.63 -10.14 17.38
CA ALA A 374 -21.01 -10.48 18.75
C ALA A 374 -21.91 -9.40 19.34
N CYS A 375 -22.67 -9.78 20.36
CA CYS A 375 -23.51 -8.90 21.16
C CYS A 375 -23.01 -8.92 22.61
N VAL A 376 -22.74 -7.74 23.16
CA VAL A 376 -22.49 -7.55 24.58
C VAL A 376 -23.82 -7.27 25.27
N ARG A 377 -24.24 -8.19 26.12
CA ARG A 377 -25.50 -8.11 26.88
C ARG A 377 -25.21 -8.33 28.35
N LYS A 378 -25.51 -7.32 29.19
CA LYS A 378 -25.25 -7.37 30.65
C LYS A 378 -23.80 -7.73 30.98
N GLY A 379 -22.85 -7.29 30.15
CA GLY A 379 -21.42 -7.56 30.29
C GLY A 379 -20.94 -8.88 29.68
N GLU A 380 -21.83 -9.78 29.27
CA GLU A 380 -21.47 -11.04 28.61
C GLU A 380 -21.34 -10.86 27.09
N VAL A 381 -20.31 -11.47 26.50
CA VAL A 381 -20.10 -11.48 25.04
C VAL A 381 -20.78 -12.72 24.45
N LEU A 382 -21.76 -12.51 23.58
CA LEU A 382 -22.57 -13.54 22.94
C LEU A 382 -22.32 -13.55 21.42
N ALA A 383 -22.06 -14.71 20.83
CA ALA A 383 -21.82 -14.84 19.40
C ALA A 383 -23.13 -14.76 18.59
N ALA A 384 -23.11 -13.97 17.52
CA ALA A 384 -24.12 -14.04 16.48
C ALA A 384 -23.91 -15.29 15.60
N PRO A 385 -24.93 -15.74 14.86
CA PRO A 385 -24.74 -16.77 13.83
C PRO A 385 -23.70 -16.34 12.79
N ASP A 386 -23.06 -17.31 12.15
CA ASP A 386 -22.19 -17.05 11.00
C ASP A 386 -22.99 -16.41 9.85
N ILE A 387 -22.37 -15.44 9.17
CA ILE A 387 -22.99 -14.75 8.03
C ILE A 387 -23.05 -15.72 6.83
N PRO A 388 -24.21 -15.88 6.18
CA PRO A 388 -24.36 -16.71 4.98
C PRO A 388 -23.42 -16.27 3.86
N GLU A 389 -22.91 -17.22 3.10
CA GLU A 389 -22.18 -16.90 1.87
C GLU A 389 -23.17 -16.39 0.82
N GLY A 390 -22.93 -15.18 0.28
CA GLY A 390 -23.72 -14.67 -0.84
C GLY A 390 -23.37 -15.37 -2.15
N GLU A 391 -24.35 -15.48 -3.06
CA GLU A 391 -24.09 -15.76 -4.49
C GLU A 391 -23.19 -14.65 -5.07
N PRO A 392 -22.13 -14.94 -5.85
CA PRO A 392 -21.80 -16.20 -6.52
C PRO A 392 -20.53 -16.85 -5.93
N ALA A 393 -20.54 -17.22 -4.64
CA ALA A 393 -19.52 -18.13 -4.12
C ALA A 393 -19.70 -19.50 -4.80
N GLY A 394 -19.01 -19.74 -5.91
CA GLY A 394 -19.08 -21.03 -6.60
C GLY A 394 -18.68 -22.19 -5.66
N PRO A 395 -19.07 -23.44 -5.95
CA PRO A 395 -18.99 -24.60 -5.01
C PRO A 395 -17.57 -25.02 -4.56
N GLN A 396 -16.52 -24.27 -4.90
CA GLN A 396 -15.13 -24.46 -4.44
C GLN A 396 -14.46 -23.14 -3.98
N GLN A 397 -15.22 -22.05 -3.80
CA GLN A 397 -14.67 -20.73 -3.48
C GLN A 397 -14.78 -20.46 -1.98
N ARG A 398 -13.66 -20.11 -1.33
CA ARG A 398 -13.71 -19.55 0.03
C ARG A 398 -14.34 -18.16 -0.08
N SER A 399 -15.54 -17.97 0.45
CA SER A 399 -16.15 -16.65 0.56
C SER A 399 -15.36 -15.82 1.58
N LEU A 400 -14.51 -14.91 1.08
CA LEU A 400 -13.78 -13.97 1.94
C LEU A 400 -14.62 -12.73 2.16
N SER A 401 -14.72 -12.28 3.41
CA SER A 401 -15.47 -11.08 3.77
C SER A 401 -14.65 -10.15 4.67
N SER A 402 -14.82 -8.84 4.48
CA SER A 402 -14.04 -7.76 5.12
C SER A 402 -14.86 -6.49 5.31
N SER A 403 -14.35 -5.52 6.05
CA SER A 403 -14.85 -4.13 6.11
C SER A 403 -16.33 -4.05 6.53
N ALA A 404 -16.64 -4.66 7.67
CA ALA A 404 -17.99 -4.69 8.24
C ALA A 404 -18.40 -3.34 8.83
N GLU A 405 -19.69 -2.99 8.73
CA GLU A 405 -20.30 -1.86 9.43
C GLU A 405 -21.71 -2.25 9.90
N LEU A 406 -22.04 -1.90 11.14
CA LEU A 406 -23.32 -2.19 11.77
C LEU A 406 -24.18 -0.94 11.90
N ALA A 407 -25.50 -1.09 11.76
CA ALA A 407 -26.46 -0.06 12.12
C ALA A 407 -27.74 -0.69 12.68
N VAL A 408 -28.38 -0.01 13.63
CA VAL A 408 -29.68 -0.42 14.17
C VAL A 408 -30.73 0.62 13.82
N THR A 409 -31.85 0.18 13.24
CA THR A 409 -33.01 1.05 12.94
C THR A 409 -33.93 1.18 14.16
N ASN A 410 -34.84 2.17 14.10
CA ASN A 410 -35.80 2.45 15.17
C ASN A 410 -36.76 1.28 15.50
N ASP A 411 -36.98 0.35 14.55
CA ASP A 411 -37.76 -0.87 14.79
C ASP A 411 -36.93 -2.02 15.40
N GLY A 412 -35.67 -1.76 15.76
CA GLY A 412 -34.77 -2.73 16.41
C GLY A 412 -34.05 -3.65 15.43
N ARG A 413 -34.09 -3.38 14.13
CA ARG A 413 -33.43 -4.21 13.12
C ARG A 413 -31.93 -3.92 13.07
N LEU A 414 -31.12 -4.95 13.24
CA LEU A 414 -29.68 -4.91 13.03
C LEU A 414 -29.36 -5.13 11.55
N TRP A 415 -28.74 -4.14 10.92
CA TRP A 415 -28.17 -4.22 9.58
C TRP A 415 -26.67 -4.44 9.65
N LEU A 416 -26.15 -5.23 8.71
CA LEU A 416 -24.74 -5.45 8.50
C LEU A 416 -24.40 -5.17 7.03
N ARG A 417 -23.48 -4.23 6.81
CA ARG A 417 -22.81 -3.99 5.54
C ARG A 417 -21.43 -4.63 5.58
N TYR A 418 -21.00 -5.29 4.51
CA TYR A 418 -19.66 -5.88 4.42
C TYR A 418 -19.23 -6.03 2.96
N ARG A 419 -17.92 -6.14 2.72
CA ARG A 419 -17.36 -6.44 1.40
C ARG A 419 -17.15 -7.95 1.25
N GLN A 420 -17.43 -8.49 0.06
CA GLN A 420 -17.21 -9.90 -0.28
C GLN A 420 -16.28 -10.03 -1.48
N MET A 421 -15.31 -10.94 -1.42
CA MET A 421 -14.43 -11.23 -2.55
C MET A 421 -15.20 -11.97 -3.65
N ILE A 422 -15.04 -11.51 -4.87
CA ILE A 422 -15.57 -12.12 -6.09
C ILE A 422 -14.44 -12.49 -7.05
N PHE A 423 -14.72 -13.47 -7.91
CA PHE A 423 -13.73 -13.99 -8.87
C PHE A 423 -14.19 -13.75 -10.30
N GLY A 424 -13.30 -13.20 -11.12
CA GLY A 424 -13.50 -13.07 -12.56
C GLY A 424 -13.40 -14.41 -13.30
N PRO A 425 -13.50 -14.38 -14.64
CA PRO A 425 -13.31 -15.57 -15.46
C PRO A 425 -11.89 -16.12 -15.31
N GLN A 426 -11.74 -17.42 -15.59
CA GLN A 426 -10.42 -18.06 -15.65
C GLN A 426 -9.60 -17.40 -16.76
N ARG A 427 -8.39 -16.93 -16.43
CA ARG A 427 -7.48 -16.34 -17.43
C ARG A 427 -6.94 -17.42 -18.36
N ALA A 428 -6.80 -17.08 -19.66
CA ALA A 428 -6.39 -18.01 -20.72
C ALA A 428 -5.02 -18.68 -20.55
N ASN A 429 -4.20 -18.21 -19.61
CA ASN A 429 -2.84 -18.68 -19.32
C ASN A 429 -2.70 -19.40 -17.97
N ASN A 430 -3.80 -19.89 -17.38
CA ASN A 430 -3.81 -20.55 -16.07
C ASN A 430 -3.24 -19.73 -14.89
N ARG A 431 -3.07 -18.40 -15.02
CA ARG A 431 -2.67 -17.49 -13.93
C ARG A 431 -3.80 -17.21 -12.92
N GLY A 432 -4.67 -18.19 -12.68
CA GLY A 432 -5.85 -18.06 -11.82
C GLY A 432 -6.92 -17.12 -12.36
N ARG A 433 -7.85 -16.75 -11.49
CA ARG A 433 -8.95 -15.81 -11.73
C ARG A 433 -8.59 -14.45 -11.16
N GLY A 434 -9.02 -13.38 -11.82
CA GLY A 434 -8.95 -12.04 -11.23
C GLY A 434 -9.79 -11.99 -9.96
N LYS A 435 -9.32 -11.29 -8.93
CA LYS A 435 -10.03 -11.11 -7.65
C LYS A 435 -10.57 -9.68 -7.59
N GLY A 436 -11.81 -9.49 -7.19
CA GLY A 436 -12.43 -8.18 -6.92
C GLY A 436 -13.19 -8.22 -5.61
N TRP A 437 -13.67 -7.07 -5.14
CA TRP A 437 -14.52 -6.99 -3.95
C TRP A 437 -15.82 -6.24 -4.27
N THR A 438 -16.96 -6.71 -3.75
CA THR A 438 -18.26 -6.04 -3.89
C THR A 438 -18.89 -5.75 -2.53
N GLU A 439 -19.77 -4.75 -2.50
CA GLU A 439 -20.54 -4.40 -1.31
C GLU A 439 -21.76 -5.30 -1.16
N ASN A 440 -22.00 -5.79 0.06
CA ASN A 440 -23.08 -6.69 0.41
C ASN A 440 -23.76 -6.22 1.70
N ILE A 441 -25.06 -6.45 1.78
CA ILE A 441 -25.88 -6.06 2.93
C ILE A 441 -26.75 -7.23 3.37
N THR A 442 -26.85 -7.44 4.67
CA THR A 442 -27.78 -8.38 5.28
C THR A 442 -28.35 -7.80 6.58
N THR A 443 -29.36 -8.46 7.15
CA THR A 443 -29.96 -8.09 8.43
C THR A 443 -30.28 -9.33 9.26
N LEU A 444 -30.31 -9.15 10.58
CA LEU A 444 -30.57 -10.23 11.53
C LEU A 444 -32.08 -10.37 11.82
N SER A 445 -32.59 -11.61 11.74
CA SER A 445 -33.93 -12.00 12.19
C SER A 445 -33.86 -13.10 13.24
N ALA A 446 -35.02 -13.51 13.77
CA ALA A 446 -35.12 -14.63 14.72
C ALA A 446 -34.59 -15.96 14.16
N GLU A 447 -34.56 -16.12 12.83
CA GLU A 447 -34.03 -17.31 12.15
C GLU A 447 -32.53 -17.21 11.82
N GLY A 448 -31.89 -16.07 12.07
CA GLY A 448 -30.51 -15.79 11.70
C GLY A 448 -30.37 -14.66 10.69
N TRP A 449 -29.22 -14.57 10.01
CA TRP A 449 -29.00 -13.56 8.98
C TRP A 449 -29.83 -13.87 7.73
N THR A 450 -30.42 -12.83 7.13
CA THR A 450 -31.10 -12.94 5.84
C THR A 450 -30.11 -13.23 4.70
N THR A 451 -30.62 -13.68 3.55
CA THR A 451 -29.82 -13.77 2.33
C THR A 451 -29.17 -12.42 2.00
N PRO A 452 -27.84 -12.34 1.83
CA PRO A 452 -27.17 -11.10 1.48
C PRO A 452 -27.64 -10.53 0.14
N VAL A 453 -27.74 -9.21 0.08
CA VAL A 453 -28.01 -8.43 -1.14
C VAL A 453 -26.71 -7.78 -1.58
N MET A 454 -26.19 -8.17 -2.74
CA MET A 454 -25.06 -7.50 -3.38
C MET A 454 -25.51 -6.17 -3.99
N LEU A 455 -24.80 -5.09 -3.67
CA LEU A 455 -25.10 -3.76 -4.21
C LEU A 455 -24.68 -3.66 -5.68
N ALA A 456 -25.53 -2.99 -6.46
CA ALA A 456 -25.28 -2.75 -7.87
C ALA A 456 -24.03 -1.89 -8.10
N ALA A 457 -23.26 -2.18 -9.16
CA ALA A 457 -22.10 -1.38 -9.56
C ALA A 457 -21.04 -1.16 -8.45
N SER A 458 -20.95 -2.08 -7.48
CA SER A 458 -20.03 -2.02 -6.33
C SER A 458 -18.64 -2.68 -6.45
N PRO A 459 -18.17 -3.24 -7.59
CA PRO A 459 -16.79 -3.72 -7.69
C PRO A 459 -15.76 -2.65 -7.35
N GLY A 460 -14.89 -2.93 -6.37
CA GLY A 460 -13.88 -1.98 -5.89
C GLY A 460 -12.68 -2.65 -5.25
N ARG A 461 -11.73 -1.82 -4.82
CA ARG A 461 -10.64 -2.19 -3.90
C ARG A 461 -11.18 -2.70 -2.54
N ILE A 462 -10.39 -3.36 -1.71
CA ILE A 462 -10.83 -3.79 -0.37
C ILE A 462 -10.93 -2.59 0.58
N SER A 463 -10.06 -1.60 0.44
CA SER A 463 -10.04 -0.36 1.25
C SER A 463 -11.04 0.71 0.79
N VAL A 464 -12.22 0.31 0.30
CA VAL A 464 -13.34 1.24 0.08
C VAL A 464 -14.15 1.38 1.36
N PHE A 465 -14.36 2.62 1.79
CA PHE A 465 -15.19 2.93 2.94
C PHE A 465 -16.56 3.39 2.49
N SER A 466 -17.55 2.53 2.68
CA SER A 466 -18.96 2.89 2.57
C SER A 466 -19.50 3.41 3.90
N ARG A 467 -20.69 4.01 3.89
CA ARG A 467 -21.42 4.44 5.09
C ARG A 467 -22.88 4.09 4.99
N ILE A 468 -23.45 3.65 6.10
CA ILE A 468 -24.86 3.30 6.20
C ILE A 468 -25.59 4.21 7.18
N THR A 469 -26.86 4.51 6.90
CA THR A 469 -27.71 5.31 7.78
C THR A 469 -29.12 4.73 7.80
N PRO A 470 -29.64 4.35 8.98
CA PRO A 470 -31.05 4.00 9.14
C PRO A 470 -31.97 5.11 8.64
N ALA A 471 -32.92 4.77 7.78
CA ALA A 471 -33.98 5.67 7.37
C ALA A 471 -35.12 5.68 8.42
N ASN A 472 -35.90 6.77 8.44
CA ASN A 472 -37.03 6.92 9.35
C ASN A 472 -38.11 5.82 9.21
N ASP A 473 -38.24 5.22 8.03
CA ASP A 473 -39.19 4.13 7.76
C ASP A 473 -38.64 2.73 8.11
N GLY A 474 -37.39 2.63 8.56
CA GLY A 474 -36.68 1.39 8.88
C GLY A 474 -36.02 0.70 7.68
N SER A 475 -36.02 1.32 6.50
CA SER A 475 -35.09 0.99 5.41
C SER A 475 -33.68 1.49 5.71
N LEU A 476 -32.70 1.19 4.85
CA LEU A 476 -31.31 1.58 5.03
C LEU A 476 -30.81 2.41 3.84
N PHE A 477 -30.35 3.63 4.10
CA PHE A 477 -29.57 4.38 3.11
C PHE A 477 -28.12 3.93 3.14
N VAL A 478 -27.53 3.72 1.96
CA VAL A 478 -26.12 3.38 1.81
C VAL A 478 -25.48 4.29 0.78
N ALA A 479 -24.35 4.89 1.15
CA ALA A 479 -23.44 5.55 0.23
C ALA A 479 -22.14 4.74 0.14
N TYR A 480 -21.69 4.46 -1.07
CA TYR A 480 -20.54 3.58 -1.33
C TYR A 480 -19.77 4.04 -2.55
N SER A 481 -18.48 3.67 -2.60
CA SER A 481 -17.62 3.96 -3.74
C SER A 481 -17.36 2.70 -4.58
N SER A 482 -16.99 2.92 -5.83
CA SER A 482 -16.59 1.90 -6.79
C SER A 482 -15.53 2.49 -7.69
N ASP A 483 -14.40 1.80 -7.89
CA ASP A 483 -13.43 2.15 -8.93
C ASP A 483 -13.78 1.52 -10.30
N ALA A 484 -15.01 0.99 -10.38
CA ALA A 484 -15.72 0.58 -11.59
C ALA A 484 -14.94 -0.46 -12.42
N ARG A 485 -14.21 -1.35 -11.73
CA ARG A 485 -13.43 -2.43 -12.35
C ARG A 485 -14.31 -3.32 -13.25
N ALA A 486 -13.81 -3.61 -14.45
CA ALA A 486 -14.42 -4.60 -15.34
C ALA A 486 -14.19 -6.03 -14.83
N VAL A 487 -15.15 -6.93 -15.06
CA VAL A 487 -15.11 -8.33 -14.56
C VAL A 487 -13.93 -9.12 -15.10
N GLU A 488 -13.50 -8.83 -16.33
CA GLU A 488 -12.31 -9.40 -16.96
C GLU A 488 -11.00 -8.89 -16.35
N ASN A 489 -11.02 -7.73 -15.69
CA ASN A 489 -9.84 -6.97 -15.27
C ASN A 489 -9.98 -6.34 -13.88
N TYR A 490 -10.38 -7.11 -12.86
CA TYR A 490 -10.47 -6.62 -11.47
C TYR A 490 -9.17 -6.08 -10.83
N HIS A 491 -8.05 -6.06 -11.55
CA HIS A 491 -6.80 -5.48 -11.10
C HIS A 491 -6.58 -4.05 -11.62
N ARG A 492 -7.49 -3.53 -12.47
CA ARG A 492 -7.38 -2.20 -13.08
C ARG A 492 -8.61 -1.37 -12.79
N PRO A 493 -8.46 -0.18 -12.17
CA PRO A 493 -9.57 0.74 -12.03
C PRO A 493 -9.94 1.30 -13.39
N ILE A 494 -11.19 1.73 -13.52
CA ILE A 494 -11.64 2.53 -14.67
C ILE A 494 -11.90 3.95 -14.19
N GLN A 495 -12.78 4.12 -13.21
CA GLN A 495 -13.17 5.41 -12.65
C GLN A 495 -13.65 5.22 -11.21
N ASP A 496 -13.02 5.91 -10.26
CA ASP A 496 -13.57 6.08 -8.91
C ASP A 496 -14.85 6.91 -8.96
N THR A 497 -15.95 6.32 -8.50
CA THR A 497 -17.30 6.86 -8.52
C THR A 497 -18.01 6.60 -7.20
N VAL A 498 -18.91 7.51 -6.83
CA VAL A 498 -19.77 7.40 -5.65
C VAL A 498 -21.20 7.11 -6.07
N LEU A 499 -21.80 6.15 -5.37
CA LEU A 499 -23.16 5.69 -5.56
C LEU A 499 -23.93 5.76 -4.25
N VAL A 500 -25.25 5.88 -4.38
CA VAL A 500 -26.20 5.84 -3.28
C VAL A 500 -27.36 4.92 -3.59
N THR A 501 -27.86 4.22 -2.58
CA THR A 501 -29.05 3.38 -2.68
C THR A 501 -29.85 3.39 -1.38
N GLN A 502 -31.11 2.99 -1.47
CA GLN A 502 -32.00 2.78 -0.33
C GLN A 502 -32.47 1.33 -0.35
N ILE A 503 -32.02 0.55 0.63
CA ILE A 503 -32.35 -0.86 0.75
C ILE A 503 -33.63 -1.00 1.55
N ALA A 504 -34.68 -1.48 0.87
CA ALA A 504 -35.96 -1.78 1.50
C ALA A 504 -35.83 -2.90 2.54
N LYS A 505 -36.77 -2.94 3.48
CA LYS A 505 -36.86 -4.03 4.44
C LYS A 505 -37.03 -5.38 3.72
N PRO A 506 -36.34 -6.43 4.16
CA PRO A 506 -36.44 -7.74 3.52
C PRO A 506 -37.85 -8.34 3.65
N LYS A 507 -38.28 -9.07 2.62
CA LYS A 507 -39.60 -9.71 2.53
C LYS A 507 -39.47 -11.19 2.15
N LYS A 508 -40.40 -12.01 2.62
CA LYS A 508 -40.71 -13.36 2.13
C LYS A 508 -42.08 -13.33 1.43
N GLU A 509 -42.51 -14.44 0.82
CA GLU A 509 -43.84 -14.56 0.19
C GLU A 509 -45.00 -14.14 1.12
N GLU A 510 -44.84 -14.39 2.43
CA GLU A 510 -45.83 -14.13 3.48
C GLU A 510 -45.79 -12.69 4.05
N GLY A 511 -44.84 -11.85 3.62
CA GLY A 511 -44.71 -10.45 4.08
C GLY A 511 -43.31 -10.04 4.53
N GLU A 512 -43.22 -8.93 5.26
CA GLU A 512 -41.95 -8.41 5.81
C GLU A 512 -41.33 -9.38 6.83
N ILE A 513 -40.02 -9.64 6.70
CA ILE A 513 -39.26 -10.37 7.72
C ILE A 513 -39.04 -9.43 8.90
N LYS A 514 -39.71 -9.67 10.03
CA LYS A 514 -39.58 -8.82 11.23
C LYS A 514 -38.17 -8.87 11.83
N PRO A 515 -37.71 -7.78 12.48
CA PRO A 515 -36.50 -7.84 13.28
C PRO A 515 -36.70 -8.81 14.44
N GLY A 516 -35.63 -9.48 14.82
CA GLY A 516 -35.64 -10.46 15.90
C GLY A 516 -34.25 -11.00 16.13
N LEU A 517 -34.02 -11.55 17.32
CA LEU A 517 -32.74 -12.13 17.68
C LEU A 517 -32.85 -13.65 17.69
N PRO A 518 -31.92 -14.36 17.03
CA PRO A 518 -31.79 -15.79 17.20
C PRO A 518 -31.25 -16.08 18.61
N THR A 519 -31.29 -17.35 19.02
CA THR A 519 -30.61 -17.78 20.25
C THR A 519 -29.10 -17.55 20.09
N LEU A 520 -28.56 -16.64 20.91
CA LEU A 520 -27.13 -16.35 20.95
C LEU A 520 -26.44 -17.26 21.98
N ALA A 521 -25.30 -17.83 21.62
CA ALA A 521 -24.46 -18.60 22.53
C ALA A 521 -23.34 -17.71 23.10
N ALA A 522 -22.74 -18.10 24.22
CA ALA A 522 -21.53 -17.44 24.70
C ALA A 522 -20.44 -17.47 23.60
N TYR A 523 -19.82 -16.31 23.34
CA TYR A 523 -18.72 -16.24 22.39
C TYR A 523 -17.52 -17.03 22.92
N LYS A 524 -16.90 -17.79 22.03
CA LYS A 524 -15.67 -18.54 22.30
C LYS A 524 -14.66 -18.15 21.26
N ALA A 525 -13.55 -17.57 21.72
CA ALA A 525 -12.41 -17.29 20.86
C ALA A 525 -11.96 -18.58 20.15
N PRO A 526 -11.60 -18.51 18.86
CA PRO A 526 -11.11 -19.67 18.15
C PRO A 526 -9.82 -20.19 18.79
N ALA A 527 -9.70 -21.51 18.91
CA ALA A 527 -8.45 -22.12 19.37
C ALA A 527 -7.34 -21.90 18.32
N PRO A 528 -6.09 -21.70 18.76
CA PRO A 528 -4.94 -21.72 17.85
C PRO A 528 -4.90 -23.02 17.05
N PRO A 529 -4.38 -23.00 15.81
CA PRO A 529 -4.19 -24.22 15.04
C PRO A 529 -3.33 -25.25 15.77
N ALA A 530 -3.73 -26.52 15.70
CA ALA A 530 -3.00 -27.60 16.38
C ALA A 530 -1.57 -27.76 15.85
N GLY A 531 -0.60 -27.83 16.75
CA GLY A 531 0.81 -28.05 16.41
C GLY A 531 1.57 -26.81 15.95
N ILE A 532 0.91 -25.64 15.88
CA ILE A 532 1.57 -24.36 15.62
C ILE A 532 1.91 -23.70 16.97
N PRO A 533 3.19 -23.38 17.24
CA PRO A 533 3.57 -22.69 18.47
C PRO A 533 3.07 -21.24 18.48
N GLU A 534 2.86 -20.71 19.68
CA GLU A 534 2.62 -19.27 19.86
C GLU A 534 3.84 -18.47 19.39
N TRP A 535 3.59 -17.32 18.74
CA TRP A 535 4.66 -16.43 18.30
C TRP A 535 5.43 -15.86 19.50
N ASN A 536 6.75 -15.92 19.45
CA ASN A 536 7.60 -15.42 20.56
C ASN A 536 7.82 -13.90 20.44
N ALA A 537 6.76 -13.12 20.70
CA ALA A 537 6.79 -11.65 20.62
C ALA A 537 7.87 -11.04 21.53
N ALA A 538 8.04 -11.53 22.76
CA ALA A 538 9.05 -11.01 23.70
C ALA A 538 10.49 -11.18 23.19
N ARG A 539 10.81 -12.27 22.46
CA ARG A 539 12.12 -12.45 21.82
C ARG A 539 12.32 -11.40 20.72
N GLU A 540 11.31 -11.20 19.89
CA GLU A 540 11.34 -10.24 18.78
C GLU A 540 11.50 -8.80 19.31
N GLU A 541 10.71 -8.41 20.30
CA GLU A 541 10.79 -7.09 20.96
C GLU A 541 12.20 -6.81 21.49
N LYS A 542 12.83 -7.80 22.13
CA LYS A 542 14.22 -7.68 22.62
C LYS A 542 15.22 -7.48 21.49
N GLN A 543 15.05 -8.16 20.36
CA GLN A 543 15.92 -8.00 19.18
C GLN A 543 15.75 -6.61 18.57
N VAL A 544 14.52 -6.15 18.38
CA VAL A 544 14.21 -4.81 17.84
C VAL A 544 14.74 -3.72 18.79
N ALA A 545 14.57 -3.88 20.11
CA ALA A 545 15.14 -2.96 21.09
C ALA A 545 16.67 -2.91 21.04
N ALA A 546 17.34 -4.05 20.84
CA ALA A 546 18.80 -4.09 20.69
C ALA A 546 19.27 -3.34 19.43
N ILE A 547 18.60 -3.50 18.30
CA ILE A 547 18.87 -2.75 17.06
C ILE A 547 18.68 -1.25 17.29
N ARG A 548 17.55 -0.84 17.86
CA ARG A 548 17.22 0.57 18.12
C ARG A 548 18.16 1.22 19.14
N ALA A 549 18.72 0.45 20.08
CA ALA A 549 19.71 0.92 21.04
C ALA A 549 21.13 0.99 20.45
N HIS A 550 21.40 0.27 19.36
CA HIS A 550 22.73 0.22 18.75
C HIS A 550 23.18 1.59 18.25
N ARG A 551 24.44 1.95 18.52
CA ARG A 551 25.03 3.22 18.07
C ARG A 551 26.42 3.00 17.50
N THR A 552 26.67 3.65 16.37
CA THR A 552 27.97 3.63 15.68
C THR A 552 28.37 5.05 15.30
N LYS A 553 29.58 5.44 15.68
CA LYS A 553 30.13 6.75 15.30
C LYS A 553 30.70 6.72 13.88
N LEU A 554 30.12 7.50 12.97
CA LEU A 554 30.54 7.63 11.57
C LEU A 554 31.00 9.06 11.32
N GLY A 555 32.32 9.31 11.45
CA GLY A 555 32.85 10.67 11.42
C GLY A 555 32.40 11.45 12.67
N GLU A 556 31.68 12.54 12.48
CA GLU A 556 31.08 13.34 13.56
C GLU A 556 29.69 12.83 13.96
N ASP A 557 29.03 12.06 13.10
CA ASP A 557 27.68 11.57 13.31
C ASP A 557 27.65 10.40 14.30
N ASN A 558 26.69 10.41 15.23
CA ASN A 558 26.36 9.26 16.07
C ASN A 558 25.14 8.55 15.46
N CYS A 559 25.40 7.58 14.58
CA CYS A 559 24.35 6.89 13.85
C CYS A 559 23.68 5.82 14.69
N GLN A 560 22.36 5.70 14.54
CA GLN A 560 21.58 4.52 14.93
C GLN A 560 21.34 3.63 13.71
N ILE A 561 20.85 2.42 13.95
CA ILE A 561 20.30 1.58 12.89
C ILE A 561 18.79 1.82 12.85
N VAL A 562 18.27 2.15 11.67
CA VAL A 562 16.84 2.08 11.38
C VAL A 562 16.59 0.86 10.47
N ARG A 563 15.58 0.08 10.81
CA ARG A 563 15.18 -1.15 10.13
C ARG A 563 13.95 -0.88 9.27
N GLY A 564 13.94 -1.34 8.02
CA GLY A 564 12.83 -1.09 7.11
C GLY A 564 12.66 -2.12 6.01
N ASP A 565 11.65 -1.88 5.18
CA ASP A 565 11.32 -2.67 3.99
C ASP A 565 11.01 -1.72 2.82
N LEU A 566 11.77 -1.87 1.74
CA LEU A 566 11.76 -0.94 0.60
C LEU A 566 11.02 -1.52 -0.60
N HIS A 567 10.37 -2.67 -0.47
CA HIS A 567 9.71 -3.31 -1.59
C HIS A 567 8.48 -4.10 -1.14
N ARG A 568 7.29 -3.49 -1.30
CA ARG A 568 6.02 -4.09 -0.92
C ARG A 568 4.87 -3.57 -1.77
N HIS A 569 4.03 -4.51 -2.18
CA HIS A 569 2.81 -4.27 -2.94
C HIS A 569 1.59 -4.25 -2.03
N THR A 570 0.49 -3.75 -2.58
CA THR A 570 -0.85 -3.75 -1.98
C THR A 570 -1.90 -4.08 -3.05
N GLU A 571 -3.17 -3.96 -2.68
CA GLU A 571 -4.34 -4.02 -3.57
C GLU A 571 -4.29 -3.06 -4.78
N MET A 572 -3.43 -2.04 -4.75
CA MET A 572 -3.23 -1.10 -5.85
C MET A 572 -2.25 -1.64 -6.91
N SER A 573 -1.51 -2.71 -6.63
CA SER A 573 -0.65 -3.36 -7.62
C SER A 573 -1.47 -4.17 -8.63
N TRP A 574 -1.14 -3.99 -9.91
CA TRP A 574 -1.91 -4.58 -11.02
C TRP A 574 -1.74 -6.09 -11.18
N ASP A 575 -0.74 -6.70 -10.57
CA ASP A 575 -0.32 -8.08 -10.87
C ASP A 575 -1.01 -9.07 -9.93
N VAL A 576 -1.19 -8.67 -8.67
CA VAL A 576 -1.89 -9.40 -7.62
C VAL A 576 -3.35 -8.97 -7.46
N GLY A 577 -3.69 -7.73 -7.82
CA GLY A 577 -4.99 -7.12 -7.50
C GLY A 577 -5.27 -7.12 -5.98
N PRO A 578 -6.54 -6.99 -5.55
CA PRO A 578 -6.92 -6.82 -4.13
C PRO A 578 -6.88 -8.13 -3.33
N GLY A 579 -5.94 -9.02 -3.64
CA GLY A 579 -5.91 -10.41 -3.21
C GLY A 579 -4.88 -10.72 -2.14
N ASN A 580 -3.62 -10.90 -2.53
CA ASN A 580 -2.63 -11.60 -1.70
C ASN A 580 -1.82 -10.67 -0.79
N ASP A 581 -1.67 -9.40 -1.18
CA ASP A 581 -0.75 -8.46 -0.53
C ASP A 581 -1.45 -7.52 0.48
N GLY A 582 -2.77 -7.65 0.61
CA GLY A 582 -3.58 -6.86 1.55
C GLY A 582 -3.86 -5.45 1.05
N SER A 583 -4.56 -4.69 1.88
CA SER A 583 -4.83 -3.27 1.65
C SER A 583 -3.63 -2.38 1.96
N TYR A 584 -3.66 -1.10 1.54
CA TYR A 584 -2.64 -0.15 2.01
C TYR A 584 -2.71 0.08 3.53
N LEU A 585 -3.84 -0.22 4.18
CA LEU A 585 -3.99 -0.15 5.63
C LEU A 585 -3.36 -1.34 6.34
N ASP A 586 -3.51 -2.53 5.76
CA ASP A 586 -2.78 -3.73 6.18
C ASP A 586 -1.27 -3.48 6.11
N PHE A 587 -0.80 -2.75 5.07
CA PHE A 587 0.59 -2.34 4.98
C PHE A 587 1.03 -1.52 6.20
N TYR A 588 0.31 -0.45 6.57
CA TYR A 588 0.73 0.39 7.71
C TYR A 588 0.62 -0.33 9.05
N ARG A 589 -0.44 -1.13 9.26
CA ARG A 589 -0.57 -2.00 10.44
C ARG A 589 0.60 -2.96 10.59
N TYR A 590 0.98 -3.59 9.48
CA TYR A 590 2.13 -4.50 9.45
C TYR A 590 3.44 -3.76 9.71
N MET A 591 3.68 -2.65 9.01
CA MET A 591 4.95 -1.92 9.10
C MET A 591 5.17 -1.36 10.51
N ILE A 592 4.15 -0.73 11.10
CA ILE A 592 4.27 -0.01 12.36
C ILE A 592 4.27 -0.96 13.55
N ASP A 593 3.36 -1.94 13.58
CA ASP A 593 3.12 -2.75 14.77
C ASP A 593 3.63 -4.19 14.64
N VAL A 594 3.24 -4.93 13.59
CA VAL A 594 3.55 -6.36 13.48
C VAL A 594 5.03 -6.64 13.25
N ALA A 595 5.65 -5.88 12.35
CA ALA A 595 7.07 -5.97 12.07
C ALA A 595 7.86 -4.92 12.86
N ALA A 596 7.22 -3.89 13.43
CA ALA A 596 7.91 -2.81 14.14
C ALA A 596 9.06 -2.18 13.33
N PHE A 597 8.84 -1.96 12.04
CA PHE A 597 9.77 -1.25 11.16
C PHE A 597 9.85 0.23 11.53
N ASP A 598 11.02 0.83 11.34
CA ASP A 598 11.29 2.25 11.56
C ASP A 598 11.04 3.09 10.30
N PHE A 599 11.07 2.46 9.11
CA PHE A 599 10.76 3.07 7.82
C PHE A 599 10.25 2.04 6.80
N GLY A 600 9.58 2.49 5.75
CA GLY A 600 9.19 1.62 4.64
C GLY A 600 8.60 2.38 3.47
N SER A 601 8.25 1.67 2.39
CA SER A 601 7.61 2.28 1.22
C SER A 601 6.55 1.37 0.63
N LEU A 602 5.41 1.97 0.26
CA LEU A 602 4.55 1.38 -0.76
C LEU A 602 5.31 1.43 -2.08
N THR A 603 5.36 0.32 -2.82
CA THR A 603 6.02 0.25 -4.13
C THR A 603 5.15 -0.47 -5.13
N ASP A 604 3.85 -0.18 -5.14
CA ASP A 604 2.95 -0.72 -6.16
C ASP A 604 3.46 -0.41 -7.57
N HIS A 605 3.25 -1.34 -8.50
CA HIS A 605 3.70 -1.21 -9.89
C HIS A 605 3.22 0.12 -10.50
N GLN A 606 4.15 0.98 -10.89
CA GLN A 606 3.90 2.34 -11.38
C GLN A 606 2.89 3.10 -10.52
N GLY A 607 3.01 2.98 -9.19
CA GLY A 607 2.16 3.67 -8.20
C GLY A 607 0.66 3.43 -8.42
N GLY A 608 0.31 2.21 -8.82
CA GLY A 608 -1.05 1.86 -9.19
C GLY A 608 -1.33 1.86 -10.70
N GLY A 609 -0.28 1.64 -11.50
CA GLY A 609 -0.34 1.58 -12.96
C GLY A 609 -0.62 2.91 -13.63
N HIS A 610 0.11 3.96 -13.20
CA HIS A 610 -0.04 5.34 -13.65
C HIS A 610 -1.47 5.90 -13.50
N TYR A 611 -2.29 5.29 -12.65
CA TYR A 611 -3.60 5.82 -12.31
C TYR A 611 -3.42 7.01 -11.34
N PRO A 612 -3.68 8.26 -11.76
CA PRO A 612 -3.24 9.44 -10.99
C PRO A 612 -3.80 9.48 -9.56
N TYR A 613 -5.01 8.98 -9.37
CA TYR A 613 -5.64 8.94 -8.05
C TYR A 613 -5.00 7.93 -7.10
N TRP A 614 -4.52 6.78 -7.57
CA TRP A 614 -3.87 5.80 -6.69
C TRP A 614 -2.48 6.27 -6.28
N TRP A 615 -1.75 6.94 -7.18
CA TRP A 615 -0.50 7.61 -6.81
C TRP A 615 -0.74 8.70 -5.76
N TRP A 616 -1.75 9.53 -5.97
CA TRP A 616 -2.17 10.54 -5.01
C TRP A 616 -2.54 9.93 -3.65
N LEU A 617 -3.35 8.87 -3.64
CA LEU A 617 -3.75 8.16 -2.43
C LEU A 617 -2.54 7.56 -1.71
N THR A 618 -1.55 7.04 -2.44
CA THR A 618 -0.28 6.53 -1.91
C THR A 618 0.48 7.64 -1.19
N GLU A 619 0.71 8.78 -1.85
CA GLU A 619 1.41 9.92 -1.24
C GLU A 619 0.67 10.47 -0.01
N LYS A 620 -0.66 10.58 -0.11
CA LYS A 620 -1.53 11.03 0.97
C LYS A 620 -1.47 10.08 2.18
N SER A 621 -1.45 8.77 1.95
CA SER A 621 -1.28 7.78 3.01
C SER A 621 0.10 7.84 3.67
N CYS A 622 1.17 8.12 2.90
CA CYS A 622 2.49 8.38 3.45
C CYS A 622 2.51 9.60 4.38
N ASP A 623 1.66 10.60 4.15
CA ASP A 623 1.59 11.77 5.02
C ASP A 623 0.80 11.50 6.30
N MET A 624 -0.31 10.76 6.21
CA MET A 624 -1.11 10.39 7.38
C MET A 624 -0.32 9.53 8.38
N TYR A 625 0.58 8.68 7.88
CA TYR A 625 1.40 7.79 8.71
C TYR A 625 2.86 8.24 8.83
N TYR A 626 3.15 9.52 8.62
CA TYR A 626 4.47 10.08 8.93
C TYR A 626 4.61 10.33 10.44
N LEU A 627 5.07 9.31 11.16
CA LEU A 627 5.12 9.25 12.63
C LEU A 627 6.56 9.35 13.16
N ALA A 628 7.42 10.10 12.48
CA ALA A 628 8.83 10.24 12.86
C ALA A 628 8.98 10.68 14.34
N PRO A 629 9.87 10.05 15.13
CA PRO A 629 10.87 9.06 14.71
C PRO A 629 10.41 7.59 14.80
N ARG A 630 9.14 7.29 15.11
CA ARG A 630 8.65 5.91 15.25
C ARG A 630 8.55 5.20 13.90
N PHE A 631 7.96 5.85 12.89
CA PHE A 631 7.84 5.29 11.55
C PHE A 631 7.94 6.37 10.48
N VAL A 632 8.73 6.11 9.44
CA VAL A 632 8.97 7.01 8.30
C VAL A 632 8.60 6.33 6.99
N PRO A 633 7.42 6.61 6.41
CA PRO A 633 7.10 6.20 5.05
C PRO A 633 7.85 7.05 4.02
N LEU A 634 8.46 6.41 3.03
CA LEU A 634 9.05 7.06 1.86
C LEU A 634 8.00 7.15 0.74
N TYR A 635 8.10 8.17 -0.11
CA TYR A 635 7.29 8.20 -1.33
C TYR A 635 7.96 7.33 -2.37
N GLY A 636 7.33 6.21 -2.75
CA GLY A 636 7.93 5.30 -3.70
C GLY A 636 6.95 4.55 -4.57
N TYR A 637 7.48 3.98 -5.65
CA TYR A 637 6.75 3.15 -6.60
C TYR A 637 7.72 2.17 -7.27
N GLU A 638 7.22 1.02 -7.73
CA GLU A 638 8.03 0.13 -8.54
C GLU A 638 7.92 0.49 -10.02
N ARG A 639 9.07 0.68 -10.67
CA ARG A 639 9.19 0.76 -12.12
C ARG A 639 9.53 -0.61 -12.71
N SER A 640 8.58 -1.21 -13.41
CA SER A 640 8.65 -2.60 -13.87
C SER A 640 9.04 -2.72 -15.35
N VAL A 641 10.31 -2.48 -15.71
CA VAL A 641 10.83 -2.69 -17.07
C VAL A 641 11.50 -4.06 -17.17
N ARG A 642 11.15 -4.88 -18.17
CA ARG A 642 11.67 -6.24 -18.31
C ARG A 642 13.18 -6.28 -18.54
N PHE A 643 13.74 -7.47 -18.36
CA PHE A 643 15.10 -7.79 -18.80
C PHE A 643 15.30 -7.35 -20.27
N PRO A 644 16.41 -6.68 -20.62
CA PRO A 644 17.63 -6.51 -19.83
C PRO A 644 17.71 -5.24 -18.96
N HIS A 645 16.70 -4.36 -18.97
CA HIS A 645 16.77 -3.10 -18.23
C HIS A 645 16.51 -3.29 -16.73
N GLY A 646 15.55 -4.15 -16.40
CA GLY A 646 15.24 -4.60 -15.05
C GLY A 646 14.32 -3.66 -14.25
N HIS A 647 13.62 -4.27 -13.30
CA HIS A 647 12.73 -3.56 -12.38
C HIS A 647 13.53 -2.74 -11.36
N ARG A 648 12.97 -1.60 -10.96
CA ARG A 648 13.57 -0.67 -9.98
C ARG A 648 12.51 -0.09 -9.07
N ASN A 649 12.73 -0.13 -7.77
CA ASN A 649 11.96 0.70 -6.84
C ASN A 649 12.52 2.11 -6.84
N VAL A 650 11.66 3.12 -6.97
CA VAL A 650 12.01 4.55 -7.01
C VAL A 650 11.55 5.21 -5.72
N PHE A 651 12.37 6.10 -5.16
CA PHE A 651 12.06 6.78 -3.89
C PHE A 651 12.36 8.28 -3.93
N HIS A 652 11.52 9.05 -3.26
CA HIS A 652 11.69 10.48 -3.02
C HIS A 652 11.49 10.82 -1.54
N ALA A 653 12.24 11.82 -1.05
CA ALA A 653 12.02 12.37 0.29
C ALA A 653 10.90 13.42 0.32
N ASN A 654 10.64 14.05 -0.83
CA ASN A 654 9.64 15.09 -1.00
C ASN A 654 8.45 14.56 -1.81
N ARG A 655 7.27 15.08 -1.52
CA ARG A 655 6.01 14.77 -2.20
C ARG A 655 5.89 15.48 -3.55
N GLY A 656 5.02 14.97 -4.42
CA GLY A 656 4.50 15.68 -5.58
C GLY A 656 5.30 15.45 -6.86
N TYR A 657 6.21 14.48 -6.84
CA TYR A 657 6.92 14.06 -8.03
C TYR A 657 6.07 13.08 -8.83
N PRO A 658 5.86 13.31 -10.14
CA PRO A 658 5.09 12.39 -10.96
C PRO A 658 5.82 11.05 -11.12
N ILE A 659 5.06 10.02 -11.42
CA ILE A 659 5.62 8.72 -11.79
C ILE A 659 6.31 8.86 -13.15
N PHE A 660 7.59 8.51 -13.21
CA PHE A 660 8.35 8.60 -14.46
C PHE A 660 7.82 7.58 -15.48
N PRO A 661 7.31 8.01 -16.65
CA PRO A 661 6.69 7.10 -17.61
C PRO A 661 7.69 6.17 -18.31
N PHE A 662 7.20 5.03 -18.80
CA PHE A 662 7.95 4.19 -19.74
C PHE A 662 8.27 4.96 -21.03
N GLN A 663 9.54 5.01 -21.41
CA GLN A 663 9.96 5.61 -22.66
C GLN A 663 9.86 4.54 -23.75
N THR A 664 8.68 4.37 -24.35
CA THR A 664 8.42 3.33 -25.34
C THR A 664 8.91 3.74 -26.74
N LYS A 665 9.24 2.74 -27.57
CA LYS A 665 9.57 2.98 -28.98
C LYS A 665 8.37 3.60 -29.70
N LEU A 666 8.62 4.56 -30.61
CA LEU A 666 7.61 5.34 -31.35
C LEU A 666 6.43 4.53 -31.93
N ALA A 667 6.68 3.31 -32.42
CA ALA A 667 5.64 2.42 -32.95
C ALA A 667 4.57 2.01 -31.92
N LYS A 668 4.82 2.24 -30.63
CA LYS A 668 3.92 2.01 -29.49
C LYS A 668 3.80 3.23 -28.58
N ALA A 669 4.18 4.42 -29.05
CA ALA A 669 3.98 5.66 -28.30
C ALA A 669 2.48 5.86 -28.03
N GLY A 670 2.12 6.14 -26.77
CA GLY A 670 0.72 6.24 -26.33
C GLY A 670 0.04 4.91 -26.00
N VAL A 671 0.70 3.76 -26.21
CA VAL A 671 0.23 2.46 -25.71
C VAL A 671 0.72 2.29 -24.28
N PHE A 672 -0.22 2.16 -23.35
CA PHE A 672 0.10 1.88 -21.96
C PHE A 672 0.62 0.45 -21.81
N GLU A 673 1.91 0.28 -21.57
CA GLU A 673 2.45 -1.03 -21.22
C GLU A 673 1.99 -1.38 -19.81
N GLY A 674 1.33 -2.54 -19.66
CA GLY A 674 0.99 -3.06 -18.35
C GLY A 674 2.23 -3.48 -17.57
N ILE A 675 2.10 -4.51 -16.73
CA ILE A 675 3.22 -4.98 -15.90
C ILE A 675 4.32 -5.59 -16.75
N GLY A 676 5.56 -5.17 -16.48
CA GLY A 676 6.73 -5.60 -17.22
C GLY A 676 6.75 -5.00 -18.62
N ALA A 677 7.10 -3.71 -18.73
CA ALA A 677 7.28 -3.03 -20.01
C ALA A 677 8.49 -3.63 -20.76
N GLY A 678 8.31 -4.03 -22.02
CA GLY A 678 9.33 -4.76 -22.80
C GLY A 678 9.87 -4.01 -24.00
N ASP A 679 9.12 -3.06 -24.55
CA ASP A 679 9.47 -2.33 -25.78
C ASP A 679 9.90 -0.89 -25.50
N VAL A 680 10.72 -0.69 -24.47
CA VAL A 680 11.32 0.60 -24.14
C VAL A 680 12.48 0.95 -25.08
N VAL A 681 12.81 2.24 -25.15
CA VAL A 681 14.01 2.73 -25.83
C VAL A 681 15.26 2.29 -25.08
N GLU A 682 16.37 2.13 -25.80
CA GLU A 682 17.62 1.61 -25.23
C GLU A 682 18.15 2.44 -24.05
N ASN A 683 17.92 3.76 -24.06
CA ASN A 683 18.34 4.69 -23.03
C ASN A 683 17.28 4.97 -21.95
N ASP A 684 16.19 4.18 -21.84
CA ASP A 684 15.11 4.39 -20.85
C ASP A 684 15.64 4.54 -19.41
N THR A 685 16.53 3.62 -18.99
CA THR A 685 17.15 3.67 -17.66
C THR A 685 17.95 4.95 -17.42
N LYS A 686 18.68 5.43 -18.44
CA LYS A 686 19.46 6.68 -18.32
C LYS A 686 18.54 7.90 -18.21
N LEU A 687 17.40 7.90 -18.91
CA LEU A 687 16.40 8.96 -18.80
C LEU A 687 15.75 8.98 -17.41
N LEU A 688 15.52 7.81 -16.81
CA LEU A 688 15.12 7.71 -15.40
C LEU A 688 16.18 8.33 -14.50
N TYR A 689 17.47 8.05 -14.71
CA TYR A 689 18.52 8.64 -13.88
C TYR A 689 18.58 10.17 -14.00
N GLU A 690 18.43 10.73 -15.20
CA GLU A 690 18.38 12.18 -15.39
C GLU A 690 17.17 12.82 -14.68
N TYR A 691 16.01 12.15 -14.72
CA TYR A 691 14.85 12.56 -13.94
C TYR A 691 15.16 12.59 -12.43
N LEU A 692 15.73 11.51 -11.89
CA LEU A 692 16.02 11.39 -10.46
C LEU A 692 17.11 12.35 -9.98
N LYS A 693 18.07 12.72 -10.85
CA LYS A 693 19.02 13.82 -10.57
C LYS A 693 18.29 15.15 -10.39
N GLY A 694 17.29 15.42 -11.23
CA GLY A 694 16.48 16.64 -11.16
C GLY A 694 15.57 16.71 -9.94
N THR A 695 15.01 15.58 -9.49
CA THR A 695 14.11 15.52 -8.32
C THR A 695 14.83 15.31 -7.00
N GLY A 696 16.11 14.94 -7.03
CA GLY A 696 16.82 14.46 -5.86
C GLY A 696 16.27 13.14 -5.34
N GLY A 697 15.71 12.30 -6.22
CA GLY A 697 15.30 10.92 -5.93
C GLY A 697 16.46 9.92 -6.05
N LEU A 698 16.15 8.65 -5.80
CA LEU A 698 17.04 7.52 -6.09
C LEU A 698 16.21 6.29 -6.48
N CYS A 699 16.86 5.27 -7.03
CA CYS A 699 16.23 3.99 -7.31
C CYS A 699 17.08 2.81 -6.85
N ILE A 700 16.47 1.63 -6.73
CA ILE A 700 17.10 0.40 -6.30
C ILE A 700 16.69 -0.70 -7.26
N SER A 701 17.65 -1.28 -7.99
CA SER A 701 17.41 -2.50 -8.76
C SER A 701 17.06 -3.63 -7.81
N HIS A 702 16.05 -4.41 -8.17
CA HIS A 702 15.60 -5.55 -7.40
C HIS A 702 15.40 -6.77 -8.28
N THR A 703 15.31 -7.96 -7.66
CA THR A 703 15.15 -9.25 -8.36
C THR A 703 16.11 -9.43 -9.55
N SER A 704 17.34 -8.91 -9.41
CA SER A 704 18.21 -8.58 -10.55
C SER A 704 18.59 -9.80 -11.39
N ALA A 705 18.66 -10.98 -10.78
CA ALA A 705 19.02 -12.25 -11.41
C ALA A 705 17.82 -13.06 -11.95
N THR A 706 16.68 -12.41 -12.24
CA THR A 706 15.51 -13.08 -12.84
C THR A 706 15.40 -12.85 -14.35
N SER A 707 14.84 -13.82 -15.07
CA SER A 707 14.76 -13.79 -16.54
C SER A 707 13.77 -12.76 -17.07
N SER A 708 12.73 -12.42 -16.29
CA SER A 708 11.68 -11.50 -16.72
C SER A 708 11.86 -10.08 -16.20
N MET A 709 12.33 -9.93 -14.97
CA MET A 709 12.34 -8.67 -14.22
C MET A 709 13.75 -8.17 -13.92
N GLY A 710 14.78 -8.98 -14.21
CA GLY A 710 16.17 -8.71 -13.89
C GLY A 710 16.86 -7.73 -14.83
N THR A 711 18.12 -7.44 -14.54
CA THR A 711 18.99 -6.53 -15.30
C THR A 711 20.25 -7.25 -15.76
N ASP A 712 20.91 -6.78 -16.81
CA ASP A 712 22.26 -7.24 -17.18
C ASP A 712 23.38 -6.27 -16.74
N TRP A 713 23.03 -5.31 -15.88
CA TRP A 713 23.95 -4.30 -15.34
C TRP A 713 24.60 -3.43 -16.42
N ARG A 714 23.94 -3.22 -17.57
CA ARG A 714 24.46 -2.32 -18.62
C ARG A 714 24.52 -0.86 -18.19
N ASP A 715 23.64 -0.47 -17.28
CA ASP A 715 23.50 0.88 -16.75
C ASP A 715 23.63 0.85 -15.23
N ASN A 716 24.34 1.83 -14.68
CA ASN A 716 24.35 2.18 -13.27
C ASN A 716 24.84 3.63 -13.13
N ASP A 717 24.20 4.40 -12.26
CA ASP A 717 24.71 5.68 -11.79
C ASP A 717 24.90 5.55 -10.27
N PRO A 718 26.12 5.63 -9.73
CA PRO A 718 26.41 5.29 -8.34
C PRO A 718 25.82 6.28 -7.32
N TRP A 719 25.30 7.43 -7.77
CA TRP A 719 24.61 8.39 -6.91
C TRP A 719 23.08 8.20 -6.92
N ILE A 720 22.54 7.72 -8.04
CA ILE A 720 21.10 7.54 -8.24
C ILE A 720 20.65 6.10 -7.95
N GLU A 721 21.48 5.11 -8.26
CA GLU A 721 21.26 3.70 -7.95
C GLU A 721 22.43 3.17 -7.11
N PRO A 722 22.50 3.60 -5.83
CA PRO A 722 23.66 3.36 -4.96
C PRO A 722 23.64 1.97 -4.32
N VAL A 723 22.48 1.32 -4.24
CA VAL A 723 22.28 0.02 -3.56
C VAL A 723 21.44 -0.91 -4.42
N VAL A 724 21.53 -2.21 -4.11
CA VAL A 724 20.73 -3.28 -4.73
C VAL A 724 20.01 -4.09 -3.64
N GLU A 725 18.78 -4.51 -3.94
CA GLU A 725 18.12 -5.58 -3.19
C GLU A 725 18.84 -6.90 -3.48
N ILE A 726 19.80 -7.27 -2.63
CA ILE A 726 20.57 -8.51 -2.81
C ILE A 726 19.71 -9.74 -2.56
N TYR A 727 18.74 -9.63 -1.65
CA TYR A 727 17.80 -10.70 -1.29
C TYR A 727 16.36 -10.20 -1.29
N GLN A 728 15.49 -11.00 -1.89
CA GLN A 728 14.06 -10.78 -1.89
C GLN A 728 13.30 -11.94 -1.24
N GLY A 729 12.48 -11.65 -0.23
CA GLY A 729 11.73 -12.67 0.52
C GLY A 729 10.75 -13.49 -0.31
N ALA A 730 10.13 -12.89 -1.32
CA ALA A 730 9.23 -13.57 -2.27
C ALA A 730 9.96 -14.47 -3.28
N ARG A 731 11.29 -14.34 -3.40
CA ARG A 731 12.10 -15.02 -4.41
C ARG A 731 13.44 -15.46 -3.82
N ASN A 732 14.56 -14.87 -4.23
CA ASN A 732 15.89 -15.38 -3.93
C ASN A 732 16.93 -14.26 -3.77
N SER A 733 18.13 -14.67 -3.35
CA SER A 733 19.33 -13.87 -3.40
C SER A 733 19.87 -13.81 -4.82
N ALA A 734 20.43 -12.67 -5.20
CA ALA A 734 21.10 -12.43 -6.47
C ALA A 734 22.63 -12.30 -6.31
N GLU A 735 23.20 -12.73 -5.17
CA GLU A 735 24.62 -12.55 -4.85
C GLU A 735 25.55 -13.16 -5.93
N ALA A 736 25.58 -14.50 -6.02
CA ALA A 736 26.30 -15.29 -7.02
C ALA A 736 25.89 -16.77 -6.97
N LEU A 737 26.19 -17.53 -8.03
CA LEU A 737 25.97 -18.98 -8.06
C LEU A 737 26.59 -19.67 -6.84
N THR A 738 25.93 -20.70 -6.33
CA THR A 738 26.33 -21.52 -5.16
C THR A 738 26.34 -20.77 -3.81
N MET A 739 25.95 -19.50 -3.79
CA MET A 739 25.85 -18.73 -2.54
C MET A 739 24.50 -18.98 -1.84
N PRO A 740 24.42 -18.79 -0.50
CA PRO A 740 23.18 -19.01 0.26
C PRO A 740 21.97 -18.26 -0.33
N ARG A 741 20.83 -18.95 -0.37
CA ARG A 741 19.54 -18.44 -0.88
C ARG A 741 19.56 -18.01 -2.36
N VAL A 742 20.57 -18.39 -3.14
CA VAL A 742 20.57 -18.23 -4.60
C VAL A 742 20.02 -19.51 -5.24
N HIS A 743 19.25 -19.39 -6.33
CA HIS A 743 18.75 -20.58 -7.03
C HIS A 743 19.90 -21.28 -7.78
N GLU A 744 20.08 -22.59 -7.53
CA GLU A 744 21.32 -23.32 -7.86
C GLU A 744 21.32 -24.02 -9.23
N THR A 745 20.22 -24.01 -10.00
CA THR A 745 20.15 -24.71 -11.30
C THR A 745 20.03 -23.74 -12.49
N PRO A 746 21.16 -23.28 -13.07
CA PRO A 746 21.16 -22.55 -14.34
C PRO A 746 20.52 -23.33 -15.50
N ASP A 747 20.56 -24.67 -15.42
CA ASP A 747 20.01 -25.57 -16.43
C ASP A 747 18.48 -25.73 -16.34
N GLU A 748 17.86 -25.28 -15.23
CA GLU A 748 16.40 -25.30 -15.04
C GLU A 748 15.89 -23.92 -14.57
N PRO A 749 16.15 -22.85 -15.35
CA PRO A 749 15.91 -21.48 -14.92
C PRO A 749 14.42 -21.20 -14.65
N ASP A 750 13.52 -21.93 -15.31
CA ASP A 750 12.07 -21.80 -15.15
C ASP A 750 11.55 -22.31 -13.80
N LYS A 751 12.37 -23.04 -13.02
CA LYS A 751 12.00 -23.48 -11.66
C LYS A 751 12.20 -22.39 -10.61
N ALA A 752 13.01 -21.37 -10.91
CA ALA A 752 13.18 -20.22 -10.04
C ALA A 752 11.94 -19.29 -10.12
N PRO A 753 11.42 -18.78 -9.00
CA PRO A 753 10.41 -17.72 -9.02
C PRO A 753 10.91 -16.51 -9.84
N GLY A 754 10.19 -16.17 -10.91
CA GLY A 754 10.57 -15.09 -11.83
C GLY A 754 11.55 -15.49 -12.95
N GLY A 755 11.97 -16.75 -12.99
CA GLY A 755 13.05 -17.26 -13.85
C GLY A 755 14.44 -16.99 -13.25
N PHE A 756 15.49 -17.52 -13.87
CA PHE A 756 16.88 -17.26 -13.50
C PHE A 756 17.67 -16.67 -14.68
N GLN A 757 18.49 -15.67 -14.40
CA GLN A 757 19.31 -14.96 -15.37
C GLN A 757 20.67 -14.62 -14.78
N GLU A 758 21.68 -15.42 -15.14
CA GLU A 758 23.04 -15.31 -14.58
C GLU A 758 23.64 -13.91 -14.76
N LYS A 759 23.37 -13.24 -15.90
CA LYS A 759 23.87 -11.88 -16.17
C LYS A 759 23.48 -10.87 -15.07
N GLY A 760 22.38 -11.11 -14.38
CA GLY A 760 21.86 -10.25 -13.32
C GLY A 760 22.40 -10.54 -11.92
N LEU A 761 23.32 -11.48 -11.75
CA LEU A 761 24.01 -11.68 -10.48
C LEU A 761 24.84 -10.45 -10.10
N LEU A 762 24.84 -10.12 -8.82
CA LEU A 762 25.48 -8.92 -8.26
C LEU A 762 27.00 -8.93 -8.47
N TRP A 763 27.63 -10.11 -8.41
CA TRP A 763 29.07 -10.24 -8.69
C TRP A 763 29.46 -9.76 -10.10
N ASN A 764 28.57 -9.84 -11.08
CA ASN A 764 28.82 -9.28 -12.41
C ASN A 764 28.83 -7.74 -12.40
N ALA A 765 27.98 -7.12 -11.57
CA ALA A 765 27.99 -5.67 -11.39
C ALA A 765 29.28 -5.19 -10.73
N TYR A 766 29.78 -5.91 -9.72
CA TYR A 766 31.05 -5.59 -9.07
C TYR A 766 32.24 -5.75 -10.02
N GLN A 767 32.25 -6.77 -10.90
CA GLN A 767 33.27 -6.92 -11.94
C GLN A 767 33.31 -5.75 -12.95
N LYS A 768 32.17 -5.09 -13.17
CA LYS A 768 32.08 -3.86 -13.97
C LYS A 768 32.58 -2.61 -13.21
N GLY A 769 32.96 -2.77 -11.95
CA GLY A 769 33.42 -1.67 -11.08
C GLY A 769 32.28 -0.87 -10.47
N TYR A 770 31.05 -1.38 -10.39
CA TYR A 770 29.94 -0.62 -9.82
C TYR A 770 30.02 -0.54 -8.30
N ARG A 771 29.62 0.62 -7.76
CA ARG A 771 29.59 0.90 -6.32
C ARG A 771 28.18 0.67 -5.80
N LEU A 772 27.79 -0.60 -5.69
CA LEU A 772 26.48 -1.00 -5.16
C LEU A 772 26.61 -1.48 -3.71
N GLY A 773 25.90 -0.82 -2.80
CA GLY A 773 25.65 -1.34 -1.45
C GLY A 773 24.52 -2.38 -1.46
N THR A 774 24.25 -3.00 -0.32
CA THR A 774 23.27 -4.08 -0.19
C THR A 774 22.10 -3.68 0.70
N THR A 775 20.91 -4.14 0.32
CA THR A 775 19.67 -4.12 1.10
C THR A 775 18.90 -5.42 0.88
N SER A 776 17.91 -5.70 1.73
CA SER A 776 16.97 -6.83 1.56
C SER A 776 15.53 -6.33 1.69
N SER A 777 14.59 -6.89 0.94
CA SER A 777 13.17 -6.47 1.01
C SER A 777 12.23 -7.62 0.67
N SER A 778 10.96 -7.48 1.03
CA SER A 778 10.03 -8.62 1.01
C SER A 778 9.49 -8.94 -0.39
N ASP A 779 8.90 -7.95 -1.07
CA ASP A 779 8.02 -8.12 -2.23
C ASP A 779 6.77 -9.00 -1.91
N HIS A 780 5.90 -9.26 -2.88
CA HIS A 780 4.63 -9.98 -2.77
C HIS A 780 4.59 -11.10 -1.74
N GLY A 781 3.52 -11.16 -0.96
CA GLY A 781 3.20 -12.24 -0.02
C GLY A 781 4.26 -12.53 1.05
N SER A 782 5.46 -11.95 0.95
CA SER A 782 6.54 -12.15 1.88
C SER A 782 6.43 -11.14 3.01
N THR A 783 6.65 -11.64 4.21
CA THR A 783 6.57 -10.88 5.44
C THR A 783 7.59 -11.45 6.42
N HIS A 784 8.15 -10.58 7.24
CA HIS A 784 8.92 -10.94 8.44
C HIS A 784 10.24 -11.71 8.22
N ILE A 785 10.80 -11.67 7.01
CA ILE A 785 12.05 -12.40 6.67
C ILE A 785 13.03 -11.58 5.81
N SER A 786 12.84 -10.26 5.70
CA SER A 786 13.64 -9.40 4.83
C SER A 786 13.77 -8.01 5.44
N TYR A 787 15.01 -7.57 5.63
CA TYR A 787 15.32 -6.38 6.42
C TYR A 787 16.35 -5.50 5.71
N SER A 788 15.93 -4.29 5.34
CA SER A 788 16.81 -3.21 4.92
C SER A 788 17.28 -2.44 6.15
N MET A 789 18.57 -2.52 6.44
CA MET A 789 19.14 -1.92 7.64
C MET A 789 19.99 -0.72 7.24
N VAL A 790 19.71 0.45 7.81
CA VAL A 790 20.33 1.73 7.42
C VAL A 790 20.94 2.41 8.64
N PHE A 791 22.23 2.76 8.56
CA PHE A 791 22.91 3.55 9.58
C PHE A 791 22.68 5.04 9.32
N THR A 792 21.94 5.70 10.21
CA THR A 792 21.53 7.11 10.03
C THR A 792 21.59 7.87 11.36
N PRO A 793 21.96 9.16 11.38
CA PRO A 793 21.91 9.97 12.61
C PRO A 793 20.49 10.33 13.04
N GLN A 794 19.51 10.30 12.13
CA GLN A 794 18.11 10.68 12.39
C GLN A 794 17.14 9.80 11.59
N ASN A 795 15.95 9.56 12.14
CA ASN A 795 14.87 8.84 11.45
C ASN A 795 13.91 9.84 10.78
N ASP A 796 14.27 10.30 9.59
CA ASP A 796 13.46 11.15 8.71
C ASP A 796 13.77 10.81 7.24
N ARG A 797 12.88 11.20 6.31
CA ARG A 797 12.98 10.79 4.90
C ARG A 797 14.30 11.20 4.25
N HIS A 798 14.77 12.42 4.50
CA HIS A 798 15.98 12.94 3.87
C HIS A 798 17.22 12.24 4.39
N THR A 799 17.33 12.09 5.70
CA THR A 799 18.51 11.49 6.33
C THR A 799 18.61 10.00 5.99
N ILE A 800 17.48 9.27 5.93
CA ILE A 800 17.44 7.87 5.47
C ILE A 800 17.91 7.76 4.01
N LEU A 801 17.33 8.52 3.08
CA LEU A 801 17.73 8.44 1.67
C LEU A 801 19.20 8.87 1.48
N ASN A 802 19.69 9.82 2.28
CA ASN A 802 21.10 10.21 2.24
C ASN A 802 22.03 9.11 2.76
N ALA A 803 21.65 8.38 3.81
CA ALA A 803 22.41 7.22 4.29
C ALA A 803 22.42 6.07 3.26
N ILE A 804 21.30 5.83 2.57
CA ILE A 804 21.20 4.88 1.45
C ILE A 804 22.12 5.30 0.30
N ARG A 805 22.15 6.59 -0.08
CA ARG A 805 23.12 7.12 -1.08
C ARG A 805 24.57 6.89 -0.70
N LYS A 806 24.89 7.02 0.58
CA LYS A 806 26.23 6.73 1.12
C LYS A 806 26.52 5.24 1.24
N ARG A 807 25.57 4.35 0.90
CA ARG A 807 25.66 2.89 1.06
C ARG A 807 25.95 2.46 2.49
N GLN A 808 25.51 3.26 3.45
CA GLN A 808 25.61 2.95 4.87
C GLN A 808 24.49 1.99 5.26
N THR A 809 24.41 0.86 4.55
CA THR A 809 23.32 -0.10 4.61
C THR A 809 23.85 -1.52 4.68
N TYR A 810 23.02 -2.44 5.14
CA TYR A 810 23.20 -3.87 4.94
C TYR A 810 21.85 -4.55 4.73
N GLY A 811 21.87 -5.71 4.07
CA GLY A 811 20.71 -6.57 3.92
C GLY A 811 20.75 -7.70 4.94
N GLY A 812 19.62 -7.98 5.60
CA GLY A 812 19.45 -9.12 6.49
C GLY A 812 18.19 -9.90 6.16
N THR A 813 18.15 -11.17 6.56
CA THR A 813 16.94 -12.00 6.51
C THR A 813 16.33 -12.26 7.89
N ASP A 814 16.99 -11.77 8.95
CA ASP A 814 16.52 -11.71 10.33
C ASP A 814 17.00 -10.38 10.99
N ASN A 815 16.68 -10.16 12.26
CA ASN A 815 17.03 -8.98 13.08
C ASN A 815 18.53 -8.94 13.49
N LEU A 816 19.46 -9.22 12.57
CA LEU A 816 20.90 -9.17 12.82
C LEU A 816 21.41 -7.73 12.92
N ILE A 817 22.41 -7.50 13.77
CA ILE A 817 23.24 -6.28 13.77
C ILE A 817 24.58 -6.62 13.12
N VAL A 818 24.93 -5.92 12.03
CA VAL A 818 26.18 -6.14 11.28
C VAL A 818 26.88 -4.82 11.02
N GLU A 819 28.15 -4.74 11.39
CA GLU A 819 29.02 -3.62 11.08
C GLU A 819 30.32 -4.09 10.44
N PHE A 820 30.70 -3.49 9.32
CA PHE A 820 31.90 -3.84 8.59
C PHE A 820 32.79 -2.62 8.30
N TRP A 821 34.10 -2.78 8.48
CA TRP A 821 35.10 -1.75 8.19
C TRP A 821 36.30 -2.32 7.44
N ALA A 822 36.94 -1.46 6.64
CA ALA A 822 38.29 -1.67 6.10
C ALA A 822 39.18 -0.46 6.41
N ASN A 823 40.34 -0.66 7.03
CA ASN A 823 41.26 0.41 7.50
C ASN A 823 40.55 1.53 8.28
N GLY A 824 39.59 1.17 9.12
CA GLY A 824 38.77 2.13 9.90
C GLY A 824 37.74 2.91 9.09
N LYS A 825 37.59 2.65 7.79
CA LYS A 825 36.53 3.20 6.93
C LYS A 825 35.34 2.24 6.92
N PHE A 826 34.14 2.78 7.12
CA PHE A 826 32.91 2.00 7.27
C PHE A 826 32.39 1.47 5.93
N GLN A 827 31.56 0.42 5.96
CA GLN A 827 30.83 -0.09 4.80
C GLN A 827 30.16 1.03 4.00
N GLY A 828 30.25 0.93 2.67
CA GLY A 828 29.84 1.94 1.71
C GLY A 828 30.95 2.88 1.21
N SER A 829 32.09 2.94 1.94
CA SER A 829 33.21 3.85 1.65
C SER A 829 34.08 3.43 0.47
N GLU A 830 34.77 4.39 -0.13
CA GLU A 830 35.83 4.20 -1.13
C GLU A 830 37.08 4.97 -0.72
N PHE A 831 38.27 4.34 -0.80
CA PHE A 831 39.55 4.97 -0.45
C PHE A 831 40.77 4.27 -1.07
N GLU A 832 41.95 4.86 -0.91
CA GLU A 832 43.24 4.29 -1.35
C GLU A 832 44.03 3.70 -0.18
N ALA A 833 44.71 2.57 -0.39
CA ALA A 833 45.60 1.94 0.58
C ALA A 833 46.92 1.50 -0.07
N LYS A 834 48.04 1.63 0.66
CA LYS A 834 49.37 1.36 0.11
C LYS A 834 49.60 -0.13 -0.17
N ASP A 835 49.38 -0.99 0.84
CA ASP A 835 49.82 -2.39 0.78
C ASP A 835 48.98 -3.37 1.63
N LYS A 836 48.36 -2.94 2.73
CA LYS A 836 47.54 -3.82 3.60
C LYS A 836 46.15 -3.28 3.86
N VAL A 837 45.18 -4.18 3.97
CA VAL A 837 43.79 -3.85 4.29
C VAL A 837 43.35 -4.59 5.55
N GLN A 838 43.15 -3.85 6.64
CA GLN A 838 42.63 -4.35 7.91
C GLN A 838 41.11 -4.36 7.87
N LEU A 839 40.53 -5.55 7.83
CA LEU A 839 39.10 -5.79 7.90
C LEU A 839 38.67 -5.99 9.35
N LYS A 840 37.56 -5.35 9.71
CA LYS A 840 36.90 -5.53 11.00
C LYS A 840 35.42 -5.84 10.77
N LEU A 841 34.90 -6.80 11.51
CA LEU A 841 33.50 -7.17 11.50
C LEU A 841 32.98 -7.27 12.93
N LYS A 842 31.81 -6.69 13.19
CA LYS A 842 31.02 -6.95 14.39
C LYS A 842 29.66 -7.50 14.00
N VAL A 843 29.24 -8.55 14.69
CA VAL A 843 27.95 -9.22 14.47
C VAL A 843 27.28 -9.46 15.81
N THR A 844 25.99 -9.14 15.91
CA THR A 844 25.08 -9.72 16.90
C THR A 844 23.98 -10.44 16.13
N GLY A 845 23.96 -11.76 16.23
CA GLY A 845 22.95 -12.61 15.63
C GLY A 845 21.71 -12.75 16.51
N THR A 846 20.64 -13.24 15.91
CA THR A 846 19.42 -13.70 16.59
C THR A 846 19.49 -15.19 16.97
N SER A 847 20.47 -15.88 16.40
CA SER A 847 20.90 -17.26 16.65
C SER A 847 22.42 -17.33 16.55
N ARG A 848 23.01 -18.49 16.88
CA ARG A 848 24.47 -18.69 16.81
C ARG A 848 24.98 -18.52 15.39
N ILE A 849 26.13 -17.87 15.26
CA ILE A 849 26.77 -17.64 13.96
C ILE A 849 27.50 -18.91 13.53
N LYS A 850 26.95 -19.58 12.52
CA LYS A 850 27.52 -20.78 11.90
C LYS A 850 28.77 -20.46 11.09
N GLN A 851 28.72 -19.40 10.30
CA GLN A 851 29.79 -19.06 9.37
C GLN A 851 29.87 -17.55 9.12
N ILE A 852 31.10 -17.03 9.09
CA ILE A 852 31.41 -15.68 8.63
C ILE A 852 32.37 -15.80 7.46
N GLN A 853 32.13 -15.04 6.39
CA GLN A 853 33.03 -14.96 5.24
C GLN A 853 33.40 -13.51 4.94
N PHE A 854 34.70 -13.23 4.98
CA PHE A 854 35.26 -12.03 4.37
C PHE A 854 35.48 -12.33 2.89
N ILE A 855 34.90 -11.52 2.01
CA ILE A 855 34.92 -11.74 0.57
C ILE A 855 35.69 -10.58 -0.08
N ARG A 856 36.59 -10.91 -1.00
CA ARG A 856 37.35 -9.94 -1.81
C ARG A 856 37.22 -10.32 -3.27
N ASN A 857 36.89 -9.36 -4.13
CA ASN A 857 36.89 -9.52 -5.59
C ASN A 857 36.13 -10.79 -6.04
N ASN A 858 34.92 -10.97 -5.50
CA ASN A 858 34.03 -12.10 -5.79
C ASN A 858 34.60 -13.48 -5.41
N ALA A 859 35.46 -13.54 -4.39
CA ALA A 859 35.94 -14.80 -3.84
C ALA A 859 36.04 -14.72 -2.30
N PRO A 860 35.66 -15.78 -1.57
CA PRO A 860 35.94 -15.86 -0.14
C PRO A 860 37.45 -15.72 0.11
N LEU A 861 37.83 -14.67 0.83
CA LEU A 861 39.20 -14.42 1.25
C LEU A 861 39.51 -15.15 2.56
N ARG A 862 38.54 -15.19 3.48
CA ARG A 862 38.64 -15.86 4.77
C ARG A 862 37.27 -16.36 5.20
N THR A 863 37.23 -17.56 5.77
CA THR A 863 36.02 -18.14 6.39
C THR A 863 36.31 -18.45 7.85
N GLU A 864 35.38 -18.12 8.73
CA GLU A 864 35.40 -18.44 10.16
C GLU A 864 34.10 -19.16 10.55
N THR A 865 34.14 -20.00 11.59
CA THR A 865 32.96 -20.71 12.14
C THR A 865 32.88 -20.51 13.65
N PRO A 866 32.48 -19.33 14.13
CA PRO A 866 32.62 -18.97 15.54
C PRO A 866 31.74 -19.79 16.49
N GLY A 867 30.48 -20.08 16.11
CA GLY A 867 29.53 -20.80 16.96
C GLY A 867 28.98 -19.97 18.13
N GLU A 868 29.19 -18.66 18.12
CA GLU A 868 28.75 -17.69 19.14
C GLU A 868 27.64 -16.78 18.57
N GLU A 869 26.79 -16.20 19.42
CA GLU A 869 25.74 -15.24 18.98
C GLU A 869 26.29 -13.83 18.75
N GLN A 870 27.37 -13.45 19.44
CA GLN A 870 28.04 -12.16 19.29
C GLN A 870 29.49 -12.40 18.90
N VAL A 871 29.95 -11.76 17.83
CA VAL A 871 31.29 -11.99 17.29
C VAL A 871 31.93 -10.67 16.89
N GLU A 872 33.16 -10.43 17.32
CA GLU A 872 34.03 -9.38 16.80
C GLU A 872 35.30 -10.00 16.21
N LEU A 873 35.53 -9.79 14.92
CA LEU A 873 36.68 -10.33 14.19
C LEU A 873 37.50 -9.21 13.57
N ASN A 874 38.83 -9.40 13.61
CA ASN A 874 39.79 -8.58 12.90
C ASN A 874 40.64 -9.48 12.00
N PHE A 875 40.75 -9.13 10.74
CA PHE A 875 41.54 -9.86 9.75
C PHE A 875 42.33 -8.87 8.91
N THR A 876 43.59 -9.17 8.59
CA THR A 876 44.39 -8.31 7.70
C THR A 876 44.64 -9.03 6.39
N ASP A 877 44.14 -8.46 5.29
CA ASP A 877 44.58 -8.84 3.96
C ASP A 877 45.98 -8.24 3.71
N THR A 878 46.99 -9.10 3.72
CA THR A 878 48.39 -8.70 3.54
C THR A 878 48.82 -8.64 2.08
N LEU A 879 47.98 -9.13 1.15
CA LEU A 879 48.29 -9.23 -0.28
C LEU A 879 47.04 -8.86 -1.11
N PRO A 880 46.52 -7.62 -0.98
CA PRO A 880 45.45 -7.13 -1.85
C PRO A 880 45.93 -7.13 -3.31
N GLN A 881 45.01 -7.37 -4.25
CA GLN A 881 45.37 -7.34 -5.68
C GLN A 881 45.62 -5.88 -6.09
N PRO A 882 46.59 -5.57 -6.97
CA PRO A 882 46.76 -4.20 -7.47
C PRO A 882 45.48 -3.65 -8.12
N GLY A 883 45.21 -2.36 -7.92
CA GLY A 883 44.02 -1.70 -8.45
C GLY A 883 42.81 -1.76 -7.51
N LEU A 884 41.61 -1.72 -8.07
CA LEU A 884 40.35 -1.69 -7.30
C LEU A 884 40.06 -3.07 -6.69
N ASN A 885 39.95 -3.10 -5.35
CA ASN A 885 39.45 -4.23 -4.59
C ASN A 885 38.13 -3.85 -3.93
N TRP A 886 37.19 -4.78 -3.82
CA TRP A 886 35.99 -4.60 -2.99
C TRP A 886 35.93 -5.70 -1.95
N TYR A 887 35.66 -5.29 -0.70
CA TYR A 887 35.56 -6.17 0.45
C TYR A 887 34.16 -6.09 1.05
N TYR A 888 33.56 -7.21 1.40
CA TYR A 888 32.35 -7.25 2.22
C TYR A 888 32.33 -8.51 3.08
N ALA A 889 31.43 -8.53 4.05
CA ALA A 889 31.20 -9.67 4.92
C ALA A 889 29.83 -10.31 4.64
N ARG A 890 29.82 -11.64 4.65
CA ARG A 890 28.60 -12.45 4.70
C ARG A 890 28.55 -13.22 6.01
N VAL A 891 27.40 -13.19 6.65
CA VAL A 891 27.13 -13.89 7.92
C VAL A 891 26.03 -14.91 7.67
N LEU A 892 26.23 -16.15 8.13
CA LEU A 892 25.25 -17.23 8.10
C LEU A 892 25.06 -17.77 9.52
N GLN A 893 23.81 -17.82 9.97
CA GLN A 893 23.42 -18.38 11.27
C GLN A 893 23.15 -19.89 11.19
N GLU A 894 23.08 -20.56 12.34
CA GLU A 894 22.74 -22.00 12.43
C GLU A 894 21.33 -22.33 11.94
N ASP A 895 20.38 -21.38 12.05
CA ASP A 895 19.01 -21.49 11.55
C ASP A 895 18.88 -21.21 10.04
N GLY A 896 19.96 -20.81 9.37
CA GLY A 896 19.99 -20.52 7.94
C GLY A 896 19.66 -19.08 7.56
N GLU A 897 19.50 -18.19 8.54
CA GLU A 897 19.37 -16.75 8.31
C GLU A 897 20.73 -16.13 7.90
N VAL A 898 20.68 -15.12 7.02
CA VAL A 898 21.84 -14.56 6.32
C VAL A 898 21.84 -13.03 6.43
N ALA A 899 23.03 -12.44 6.53
CA ALA A 899 23.22 -11.01 6.35
C ALA A 899 24.43 -10.70 5.44
N TRP A 900 24.33 -9.60 4.71
CA TRP A 900 25.36 -9.11 3.79
C TRP A 900 25.66 -7.64 4.09
N SER A 901 26.89 -7.34 4.52
CA SER A 901 27.32 -5.94 4.63
C SER A 901 27.40 -5.28 3.25
N SER A 902 27.22 -3.97 3.19
CA SER A 902 27.65 -3.24 1.98
C SER A 902 29.17 -3.36 1.80
N PRO A 903 29.68 -3.34 0.55
CA PRO A 903 31.12 -3.39 0.33
C PRO A 903 31.86 -2.11 0.76
N VAL A 904 33.17 -2.26 0.92
CA VAL A 904 34.14 -1.18 0.99
C VAL A 904 35.08 -1.32 -0.20
N TRP A 905 35.26 -0.25 -0.97
CA TRP A 905 36.10 -0.21 -2.16
C TRP A 905 37.48 0.37 -1.82
N VAL A 906 38.54 -0.34 -2.17
CA VAL A 906 39.92 0.00 -1.83
C VAL A 906 40.79 -0.09 -3.08
N VAL A 907 41.36 1.03 -3.51
CA VAL A 907 42.37 1.04 -4.58
C VAL A 907 43.74 0.83 -3.96
N THR A 908 44.50 -0.15 -4.44
CA THR A 908 45.83 -0.47 -3.92
C THR A 908 46.92 -0.37 -5.00
N ASP A 909 48.09 0.11 -4.59
CA ASP A 909 49.21 0.41 -5.51
C ASP A 909 50.00 -0.84 -5.95
N GLY A 910 49.71 -2.01 -5.35
CA GLY A 910 50.31 -3.28 -5.74
C GLY A 910 51.82 -3.40 -5.51
N LYS A 911 52.41 -2.54 -4.68
CA LYS A 911 53.84 -2.49 -4.38
C LYS A 911 54.21 -3.11 -3.04
#